data_AF-A0A8H7GQH2-F1
#
_entry.id   AF-A0A8H7GQH2-F1
#
_cell.length_a   1.000
_cell.length_b   1.000
_cell.length_c   1.000
_cell.angle_alpha   90.00
_cell.angle_beta   90.00
_cell.angle_gamma   90.00
#
_symmetry.space_group_name_H-M   'P 1'
#
loop_
_entity.id
_entity.type
_entity.pdbx_description
1 polymer ?
#
loop_
_entity_poly.entity_id
_entity_poly.type
_entity_poly.pdbx_seq_one_letter_code
_entity_poly.pdbx_strand_id
1 'polypeptide(L)'
;MYVKKSGNWTDVTLRNFFANFLRRVEERFTVKADQVSLIQNNSQLTKDPQEFSDKFFDSFPTAKEQLISEEDCDFFLMCCAAPGQKPAPFVPVLDERFEFFFKKDSLWQSENLETVFDGDVQRTCILHGPVAAQFTNKIDEPIKEILDNIHDGHIRRLVKDVYSDDESKIPVVEFFSDVAPSKVKSVSGVTAEESSTKTTFKIGSKLPAKSEWLKTLAGEKLTWLYAFISTKRVVQDKKHVANPVHDILGPAPNTVVEIFNGADASKASLVLHENVQGDLKPVVEIKINKKSQIEMNLIEHRTADGKPVALPFLYNFKPEDGFAPIAEVMEGRNDRIKEFYWKLWYGSDVPADFDIDVEQVIPGEEVTVSGQHISEFTHAIGNTCEAFIDRPGRKTLAPMDFAIVVGWKAIMKAIFPKTIDGDLLKLVHLSNGYRMIPGAAPLQKDDVLSTKAVINAVLNQPSGKKVEVVGTIYREGKAVMEVISSFFYRGQYLDYENTFQRVTEDPVQISFKSGKDLAILRSKEWFHLDKEIDLKDQTLTFRCESVYKFKSESVYSSIKTTGKVLLELPTKEVIQIGSVDYEAGVSHGNPVTDYFSRNGQTIEQDVKFENAIPLASGEELRSKAPSTNEPYAKVSGDYNPIHVSRVFAAYAKLPGTITHGMYSSGSIRSLVEEWAANSIASRVRAFNATFVGMVLPNDILQTSLVHIGMVNGRKIIKVETKNVENDTTVLVGEAEIEQPVTTYVFTGQGSQEQGMGMDLYNSSDVAKEVWDRADRHFVNNYGFSILDIVKNNPNELTVHFGGAKGRKIRDNYISMMFETVGDDGEIKSEKIFKEIDHTTTSHTFVSPTGLLSATQFTQPALTLMEKASYEDIKSKGLVPSDVMFAGHSLGEYSALSSLANVMPIESLVDVVFYRGMTMQVAVPRDELGRSNYGMCAVNPTRVSPSFNDAALRFVVDEVSEKTGWLLEIVNYNVENTQYVTAGDLRALDTLTNVLNVIKLNKIDIVKLQEQMSLDKVKEHLKDIIDEVSAQSEAKEQPIDLQRGFAVIPLKGISVPFHSSYLMSGVQAFQKILIPKSSVKPNDLIGKYIPNLTAKPFQITKEYFEEVYELTKSDKIKSILDNWESYEKA
;
A
#
# COMPACT_ATOMS: atom_id res chain seq x y z
N MET A 1 17.38 29.41 -50.15
CA MET A 1 16.84 28.58 -49.05
C MET A 1 17.02 27.09 -49.33
N TYR A 2 16.76 26.60 -50.54
CA TYR A 2 17.12 25.24 -50.97
C TYR A 2 18.35 25.29 -51.89
N VAL A 3 19.29 24.37 -51.70
CA VAL A 3 20.54 24.27 -52.49
C VAL A 3 20.43 23.10 -53.44
N LYS A 4 20.21 23.41 -54.73
CA LYS A 4 20.00 22.38 -55.77
C LYS A 4 21.20 21.45 -55.96
N LYS A 5 22.44 21.96 -55.80
CA LYS A 5 23.68 21.19 -55.99
C LYS A 5 23.81 20.04 -54.98
N SER A 6 23.54 20.33 -53.70
CA SER A 6 23.62 19.37 -52.62
C SER A 6 22.29 18.65 -52.33
N GLY A 7 21.21 19.07 -52.99
CA GLY A 7 19.89 18.46 -52.86
C GLY A 7 19.23 18.69 -51.50
N ASN A 8 19.66 19.70 -50.75
CA ASN A 8 19.26 19.91 -49.36
C ASN A 8 18.82 21.35 -49.09
N TRP A 9 17.99 21.53 -48.06
CA TRP A 9 17.68 22.85 -47.52
C TRP A 9 18.86 23.39 -46.71
N THR A 10 19.10 24.70 -46.79
CA THR A 10 20.10 25.39 -45.96
C THR A 10 19.83 25.17 -44.47
N ASP A 11 18.55 25.11 -44.08
CA ASP A 11 18.11 24.81 -42.72
C ASP A 11 16.68 24.24 -42.74
N VAL A 12 16.35 23.34 -41.81
CA VAL A 12 15.02 22.71 -41.70
C VAL A 12 13.93 23.75 -41.38
N THR A 13 14.26 24.79 -40.62
CA THR A 13 13.35 25.89 -40.30
C THR A 13 13.00 26.73 -41.54
N LEU A 14 13.92 26.88 -42.50
CA LEU A 14 13.65 27.54 -43.78
C LEU A 14 12.78 26.70 -44.73
N ARG A 15 12.87 25.36 -44.65
CA ARG A 15 11.89 24.47 -45.29
C ARG A 15 10.50 24.66 -44.69
N ASN A 16 10.43 24.72 -43.35
CA ASN A 16 9.16 24.92 -42.65
C ASN A 16 8.56 26.30 -42.94
N PHE A 17 9.38 27.35 -43.06
CA PHE A 17 9.00 28.67 -43.55
C PHE A 17 8.30 28.57 -44.92
N PHE A 18 8.94 27.93 -45.89
CA PHE A 18 8.39 27.76 -47.24
C PHE A 18 7.08 26.95 -47.22
N ALA A 19 7.02 25.88 -46.42
CA ALA A 19 5.81 25.08 -46.24
C ALA A 19 4.64 25.90 -45.67
N ASN A 20 4.90 26.72 -44.65
CA ASN A 20 3.89 27.57 -44.03
C ASN A 20 3.39 28.66 -45.00
N PHE A 21 4.29 29.21 -45.82
CA PHE A 21 3.90 30.13 -46.87
C PHE A 21 3.01 29.46 -47.93
N LEU A 22 3.36 28.26 -48.38
CA LEU A 22 2.52 27.52 -49.32
C LEU A 22 1.15 27.15 -48.71
N ARG A 23 1.07 26.79 -47.42
CA ARG A 23 -0.23 26.61 -46.74
C ARG A 23 -1.09 27.87 -46.80
N ARG A 24 -0.50 29.05 -46.63
CA ARG A 24 -1.22 30.32 -46.80
C ARG A 24 -1.73 30.51 -48.23
N VAL A 25 -0.98 30.05 -49.23
CA VAL A 25 -1.46 30.04 -50.64
C VAL A 25 -2.70 29.12 -50.78
N GLU A 26 -2.69 27.93 -50.18
CA GLU A 26 -3.88 27.06 -50.18
C GLU A 26 -5.09 27.72 -49.52
N GLU A 27 -4.88 28.31 -48.34
CA GLU A 27 -5.90 29.04 -47.57
C GLU A 27 -6.51 30.19 -48.38
N ARG A 28 -5.69 30.88 -49.18
CA ARG A 28 -6.12 32.03 -50.00
C ARG A 28 -6.93 31.61 -51.22
N PHE A 29 -6.48 30.57 -51.93
CA PHE A 29 -7.00 30.22 -53.25
C PHE A 29 -7.99 29.05 -53.24
N THR A 30 -8.19 28.38 -52.10
CA THR A 30 -9.25 27.39 -51.97
C THR A 30 -10.63 28.06 -51.99
N VAL A 31 -11.56 27.45 -52.74
CA VAL A 31 -12.97 27.89 -52.82
C VAL A 31 -13.92 26.97 -52.07
N LYS A 32 -13.41 25.88 -51.49
CA LYS A 32 -14.17 24.89 -50.73
C LYS A 32 -13.70 24.89 -49.28
N ALA A 33 -14.65 24.96 -48.34
CA ALA A 33 -14.37 24.70 -46.94
C ALA A 33 -13.94 23.22 -46.75
N ASP A 34 -13.05 22.98 -45.80
CA ASP A 34 -12.58 21.65 -45.36
C ASP A 34 -11.84 20.81 -46.44
N GLN A 35 -11.24 21.45 -47.44
CA GLN A 35 -10.37 20.74 -48.37
C GLN A 35 -9.05 20.33 -47.67
N VAL A 36 -8.67 19.06 -47.84
CA VAL A 36 -7.41 18.52 -47.32
C VAL A 36 -6.23 19.23 -48.02
N SER A 37 -5.31 19.78 -47.22
CA SER A 37 -4.07 20.43 -47.70
C SER A 37 -3.23 19.48 -48.55
N LEU A 38 -2.59 19.98 -49.62
CA LEU A 38 -1.60 19.22 -50.38
C LEU A 38 -0.29 19.04 -49.58
N ILE A 39 -0.08 19.89 -48.56
CA ILE A 39 1.06 19.84 -47.61
C ILE A 39 0.63 19.21 -46.29
N GLN A 40 0.46 17.88 -46.33
CA GLN A 40 0.17 17.06 -45.16
C GLN A 40 1.35 16.99 -44.18
N ASN A 41 2.59 16.97 -44.69
CA ASN A 41 3.79 16.98 -43.87
C ASN A 41 4.92 17.75 -44.58
N ASN A 42 5.63 18.60 -43.84
CA ASN A 42 6.77 19.36 -44.38
C ASN A 42 7.88 18.44 -44.95
N SER A 43 7.91 17.15 -44.59
CA SER A 43 8.80 16.15 -45.17
C SER A 43 8.66 16.02 -46.69
N GLN A 44 7.47 16.29 -47.25
CA GLN A 44 7.19 16.27 -48.70
C GLN A 44 8.10 17.23 -49.48
N LEU A 45 8.56 18.32 -48.84
CA LEU A 45 9.45 19.31 -49.43
C LEU A 45 10.95 18.98 -49.30
N THR A 46 11.31 17.84 -48.70
CA THR A 46 12.71 17.56 -48.33
C THR A 46 13.58 17.15 -49.53
N LYS A 47 13.04 16.37 -50.48
CA LYS A 47 13.82 15.78 -51.58
C LYS A 47 13.82 16.65 -52.83
N ASP A 48 12.65 17.01 -53.35
CA ASP A 48 12.52 17.88 -54.53
C ASP A 48 11.38 18.90 -54.31
N PRO A 49 11.68 20.06 -53.70
CA PRO A 49 10.68 21.09 -53.50
C PRO A 49 10.24 21.76 -54.80
N GLN A 50 11.02 21.66 -55.89
CA GLN A 50 10.64 22.25 -57.18
C GLN A 50 9.52 21.42 -57.82
N GLU A 51 9.72 20.11 -57.96
CA GLU A 51 8.68 19.21 -58.50
C GLU A 51 7.39 19.28 -57.67
N PHE A 52 7.52 19.36 -56.33
CA PHE A 52 6.37 19.56 -55.46
C PHE A 52 5.67 20.89 -55.73
N SER A 53 6.43 22.00 -55.82
CA SER A 53 5.87 23.33 -56.04
C SER A 53 5.17 23.44 -57.39
N ASP A 54 5.73 22.84 -58.45
CA ASP A 54 5.13 22.85 -59.78
C ASP A 54 3.74 22.18 -59.75
N LYS A 55 3.65 20.97 -59.18
CA LYS A 55 2.37 20.25 -59.00
C LYS A 55 1.40 20.97 -58.05
N PHE A 56 1.93 21.61 -57.02
CA PHE A 56 1.16 22.39 -56.05
C PHE A 56 0.45 23.57 -56.76
N PHE A 57 1.19 24.37 -57.53
CA PHE A 57 0.61 25.52 -58.22
C PHE A 57 -0.25 25.11 -59.43
N ASP A 58 -0.12 23.91 -59.98
CA ASP A 58 -1.08 23.38 -60.97
C ASP A 58 -2.49 23.20 -60.38
N SER A 59 -2.58 22.97 -59.07
CA SER A 59 -3.87 22.89 -58.35
C SER A 59 -4.46 24.27 -58.03
N PHE A 60 -3.64 25.32 -58.04
CA PHE A 60 -4.02 26.71 -57.79
C PHE A 60 -3.51 27.62 -58.92
N PRO A 61 -4.00 27.45 -60.16
CA PRO A 61 -3.44 28.15 -61.33
C PRO A 61 -3.55 29.68 -61.20
N THR A 62 -4.62 30.19 -60.57
CA THR A 62 -4.79 31.63 -60.31
C THR A 62 -3.68 32.22 -59.44
N ALA A 63 -3.07 31.42 -58.56
CA ALA A 63 -1.94 31.87 -57.73
C ALA A 63 -0.66 32.14 -58.55
N LYS A 64 -0.57 31.64 -59.80
CA LYS A 64 0.53 31.95 -60.72
C LYS A 64 0.39 33.33 -61.37
N GLU A 65 -0.83 33.87 -61.43
CA GLU A 65 -1.15 35.12 -62.13
C GLU A 65 -1.42 36.28 -61.16
N GLN A 66 -2.05 36.01 -60.02
CA GLN A 66 -2.40 37.02 -59.03
C GLN A 66 -1.16 37.40 -58.20
N LEU A 67 -0.93 38.71 -58.04
CA LEU A 67 0.07 39.23 -57.11
C LEU A 67 -0.29 38.86 -55.66
N ILE A 68 0.74 38.80 -54.80
CA ILE A 68 0.54 38.57 -53.37
C ILE A 68 -0.42 39.64 -52.78
N SER A 69 -1.37 39.19 -51.95
CA SER A 69 -2.24 40.10 -51.20
C SER A 69 -1.44 40.83 -50.13
N GLU A 70 -1.86 42.03 -49.75
CA GLU A 70 -1.15 42.81 -48.72
C GLU A 70 -1.09 42.04 -47.38
N GLU A 71 -2.18 41.38 -46.99
CA GLU A 71 -2.23 40.60 -45.75
C GLU A 71 -1.28 39.38 -45.79
N ASP A 72 -1.04 38.81 -46.97
CA ASP A 72 -0.12 37.70 -47.15
C ASP A 72 1.33 38.17 -47.30
N CYS A 73 1.54 39.42 -47.75
CA CYS A 73 2.82 40.10 -47.73
C CYS A 73 3.29 40.38 -46.30
N ASP A 74 2.41 40.95 -45.46
CA ASP A 74 2.67 41.15 -44.03
C ASP A 74 2.93 39.83 -43.31
N PHE A 75 2.15 38.79 -43.64
CA PHE A 75 2.38 37.44 -43.13
C PHE A 75 3.76 36.90 -43.53
N PHE A 76 4.16 37.07 -44.79
CA PHE A 76 5.48 36.67 -45.27
C PHE A 76 6.61 37.39 -44.51
N LEU A 77 6.49 38.71 -44.30
CA LEU A 77 7.47 39.50 -43.54
C LEU A 77 7.55 39.05 -42.07
N MET A 78 6.40 38.76 -41.46
CA MET A 78 6.32 38.19 -40.12
C MET A 78 7.04 36.84 -40.05
N CYS A 79 6.85 35.96 -41.03
CA CYS A 79 7.55 34.69 -41.11
C CYS A 79 9.07 34.86 -41.36
N CYS A 80 9.49 35.87 -42.13
CA CYS A 80 10.92 36.14 -42.35
C CYS A 80 11.64 36.57 -41.07
N ALA A 81 10.93 37.19 -40.12
CA ALA A 81 11.45 37.65 -38.83
C ALA A 81 11.05 36.75 -37.64
N ALA A 82 10.53 35.54 -37.89
CA ALA A 82 10.05 34.64 -36.84
C ALA A 82 11.19 34.22 -35.86
N PRO A 83 11.02 34.40 -34.54
CA PRO A 83 11.99 33.93 -33.55
C PRO A 83 12.16 32.41 -33.58
N GLY A 84 13.39 31.92 -33.39
CA GLY A 84 13.70 30.48 -33.42
C GLY A 84 13.86 29.88 -34.83
N GLN A 85 13.64 30.67 -35.88
CA GLN A 85 13.96 30.32 -37.26
C GLN A 85 15.37 30.81 -37.62
N LYS A 86 16.09 30.09 -38.48
CA LYS A 86 17.28 30.66 -39.12
C LYS A 86 16.87 31.91 -39.92
N PRO A 87 17.58 33.05 -39.77
CA PRO A 87 17.24 34.27 -40.50
C PRO A 87 17.13 34.01 -42.01
N ALA A 88 16.17 34.66 -42.66
CA ALA A 88 15.97 34.53 -44.10
C ALA A 88 17.27 34.96 -44.83
N PRO A 89 17.77 34.18 -45.80
CA PRO A 89 19.04 34.46 -46.49
C PRO A 89 18.89 35.56 -47.57
N PHE A 90 18.04 36.54 -47.32
CA PHE A 90 17.72 37.67 -48.20
C PHE A 90 17.07 38.80 -47.40
N VAL A 91 17.04 40.00 -47.97
CA VAL A 91 16.36 41.16 -47.41
C VAL A 91 14.97 41.29 -48.06
N PRO A 92 13.86 41.06 -47.32
CA PRO A 92 12.53 41.06 -47.91
C PRO A 92 11.89 42.45 -47.99
N VAL A 93 12.35 43.43 -47.19
CA VAL A 93 11.79 44.79 -47.10
C VAL A 93 12.86 45.82 -46.76
N LEU A 94 12.67 47.07 -47.20
CA LEU A 94 13.46 48.22 -46.80
C LEU A 94 12.64 49.09 -45.84
N ASP A 95 12.79 48.83 -44.55
CA ASP A 95 12.12 49.56 -43.45
C ASP A 95 13.11 49.78 -42.28
N GLU A 96 12.59 50.16 -41.11
CA GLU A 96 13.40 50.32 -39.88
C GLU A 96 14.18 49.05 -39.47
N ARG A 97 13.81 47.88 -40.00
CA ARG A 97 14.42 46.57 -39.74
C ARG A 97 15.45 46.18 -40.80
N PHE A 98 15.81 47.05 -41.74
CA PHE A 98 16.81 46.74 -42.78
C PHE A 98 18.13 46.23 -42.20
N GLU A 99 18.66 46.88 -41.16
CA GLU A 99 19.90 46.44 -40.51
C GLU A 99 19.77 45.02 -39.94
N PHE A 100 18.62 44.70 -39.36
CA PHE A 100 18.33 43.37 -38.85
C PHE A 100 18.41 42.33 -39.97
N PHE A 101 17.74 42.53 -41.11
CA PHE A 101 17.80 41.58 -42.21
C PHE A 101 19.17 41.54 -42.90
N PHE A 102 19.89 42.67 -42.95
CA PHE A 102 21.15 42.77 -43.68
C PHE A 102 22.34 42.18 -42.92
N LYS A 103 22.43 42.40 -41.60
CA LYS A 103 23.61 42.00 -40.80
C LYS A 103 23.42 40.72 -40.00
N LYS A 104 22.18 40.29 -39.73
CA LYS A 104 21.94 39.13 -38.88
C LYS A 104 22.41 37.86 -39.58
N ASP A 105 23.20 37.05 -38.86
CA ASP A 105 23.65 35.72 -39.29
C ASP A 105 24.41 35.73 -40.64
N SER A 106 25.36 36.66 -40.79
CA SER A 106 26.16 36.87 -42.00
C SER A 106 27.53 36.16 -41.99
N LEU A 107 27.72 35.16 -41.11
CA LEU A 107 29.04 34.52 -40.89
C LEU A 107 29.16 33.11 -41.49
N TRP A 108 28.11 32.29 -41.40
CA TRP A 108 28.14 30.88 -41.77
C TRP A 108 28.34 30.64 -43.28
N GLN A 109 28.12 31.66 -44.11
CA GLN A 109 28.28 31.64 -45.55
C GLN A 109 29.73 31.36 -45.98
N SER A 110 30.72 31.71 -45.17
CA SER A 110 32.14 31.43 -45.45
C SER A 110 32.44 29.92 -45.42
N GLU A 111 31.73 29.15 -44.59
CA GLU A 111 31.87 27.69 -44.48
C GLU A 111 30.98 26.94 -45.47
N ASN A 112 29.94 27.58 -46.02
CA ASN A 112 29.00 26.96 -46.94
C ASN A 112 28.69 27.86 -48.14
N LEU A 113 29.70 28.08 -48.97
CA LEU A 113 29.62 28.96 -50.13
C LEU A 113 28.57 28.53 -51.17
N GLU A 114 28.23 27.24 -51.24
CA GLU A 114 27.21 26.73 -52.17
C GLU A 114 25.80 27.29 -51.92
N THR A 115 25.56 27.78 -50.70
CA THR A 115 24.28 28.41 -50.32
C THR A 115 24.18 29.87 -50.73
N VAL A 116 25.32 30.49 -51.05
CA VAL A 116 25.40 31.88 -51.49
C VAL A 116 24.96 31.95 -52.95
N PHE A 117 24.21 33.01 -53.28
CA PHE A 117 23.88 33.31 -54.67
C PHE A 117 25.17 33.30 -55.50
N ASP A 118 25.17 32.64 -56.66
CA ASP A 118 26.31 32.41 -57.59
C ASP A 118 27.59 31.73 -57.03
N GLY A 119 27.67 31.49 -55.71
CA GLY A 119 28.84 30.91 -55.07
C GLY A 119 30.04 31.85 -55.01
N ASP A 120 29.85 33.16 -55.15
CA ASP A 120 30.92 34.16 -55.08
C ASP A 120 31.30 34.47 -53.62
N VAL A 121 32.57 34.24 -53.31
CA VAL A 121 33.17 34.53 -52.00
C VAL A 121 33.12 36.03 -51.67
N GLN A 122 33.09 36.92 -52.66
CA GLN A 122 33.02 38.37 -52.45
C GLN A 122 31.70 38.84 -51.83
N ARG A 123 30.68 37.97 -51.78
CA ARG A 123 29.39 38.21 -51.12
C ARG A 123 29.36 37.75 -49.66
N THR A 124 30.46 37.19 -49.16
CA THR A 124 30.54 36.62 -47.81
C THR A 124 31.34 37.52 -46.87
N CYS A 125 31.02 37.47 -45.58
CA CYS A 125 31.88 38.06 -44.56
C CYS A 125 32.83 36.99 -44.01
N ILE A 126 34.12 37.10 -44.35
CA ILE A 126 35.18 36.25 -43.80
C ILE A 126 35.94 37.04 -42.75
N LEU A 127 35.93 36.57 -41.50
CA LEU A 127 36.68 37.21 -40.43
C LEU A 127 38.16 36.83 -40.57
N HIS A 128 39.03 37.83 -40.75
CA HIS A 128 40.46 37.60 -40.84
C HIS A 128 41.26 38.78 -40.29
N GLY A 129 42.33 38.49 -39.55
CA GLY A 129 43.19 39.51 -38.96
C GLY A 129 44.20 40.06 -39.98
N PRO A 130 44.34 41.38 -40.16
CA PRO A 130 45.21 41.95 -41.21
C PRO A 130 46.69 41.61 -41.02
N VAL A 131 47.17 41.51 -39.77
CA VAL A 131 48.57 41.16 -39.47
C VAL A 131 48.83 39.66 -39.59
N ALA A 132 47.86 38.81 -39.24
CA ALA A 132 48.00 37.35 -39.34
C ALA A 132 48.08 36.88 -40.80
N ALA A 133 47.47 37.64 -41.73
CA ALA A 133 47.38 37.31 -43.14
C ALA A 133 48.73 37.14 -43.86
N GLN A 134 49.79 37.79 -43.37
CA GLN A 134 51.13 37.62 -43.95
C GLN A 134 51.74 36.23 -43.68
N PHE A 135 51.18 35.49 -42.70
CA PHE A 135 51.66 34.17 -42.29
C PHE A 135 50.81 33.01 -42.83
N THR A 136 49.55 33.25 -43.23
CA THR A 136 48.64 32.23 -43.77
C THR A 136 48.84 32.04 -45.28
N ASN A 137 49.98 31.46 -45.66
CA ASN A 137 50.41 31.34 -47.07
C ASN A 137 50.24 29.94 -47.70
N LYS A 138 49.93 28.91 -46.89
CA LYS A 138 49.68 27.53 -47.33
C LYS A 138 48.23 27.16 -47.02
N ILE A 139 47.49 26.78 -48.06
CA ILE A 139 46.08 26.36 -47.96
C ILE A 139 46.04 24.88 -47.56
N ASP A 140 45.02 24.48 -46.80
CA ASP A 140 44.78 23.09 -46.34
C ASP A 140 45.96 22.46 -45.59
N GLU A 141 46.81 23.27 -44.96
CA GLU A 141 47.83 22.76 -44.05
C GLU A 141 47.15 22.12 -42.83
N PRO A 142 47.44 20.84 -42.50
CA PRO A 142 46.86 20.20 -41.33
C PRO A 142 47.17 21.01 -40.06
N ILE A 143 46.17 21.21 -39.21
CA ILE A 143 46.34 21.99 -37.97
C ILE A 143 47.49 21.48 -37.09
N LYS A 144 47.74 20.16 -37.10
CA LYS A 144 48.89 19.52 -36.45
C LYS A 144 50.21 20.06 -36.99
N GLU A 145 50.37 20.13 -38.32
CA GLU A 145 51.60 20.61 -38.94
C GLU A 145 51.84 22.08 -38.62
N ILE A 146 50.81 22.93 -38.68
CA ILE A 146 50.94 24.35 -38.34
C ILE A 146 51.48 24.53 -36.92
N LEU A 147 50.85 23.86 -35.95
CA LEU A 147 51.20 23.99 -34.54
C LEU A 147 52.57 23.35 -34.23
N ASP A 148 52.85 22.17 -34.78
CA ASP A 148 54.13 21.47 -34.57
C ASP A 148 55.29 22.24 -35.21
N ASN A 149 55.12 22.78 -36.41
CA ASN A 149 56.17 23.57 -37.09
C ASN A 149 56.59 24.78 -36.25
N ILE A 150 55.62 25.45 -35.62
CA ILE A 150 55.86 26.57 -34.72
C ILE A 150 56.51 26.08 -33.42
N HIS A 151 55.94 25.04 -32.81
CA HIS A 151 56.44 24.46 -31.55
C HIS A 151 57.87 23.95 -31.68
N ASP A 152 58.17 23.13 -32.68
CA ASP A 152 59.50 22.62 -32.97
C ASP A 152 60.46 23.75 -33.37
N GLY A 153 59.95 24.79 -34.02
CA GLY A 153 60.68 26.03 -34.26
C GLY A 153 61.14 26.70 -32.96
N HIS A 154 60.28 26.76 -31.95
CA HIS A 154 60.64 27.23 -30.61
C HIS A 154 61.60 26.27 -29.91
N ILE A 155 61.40 24.95 -29.97
CA ILE A 155 62.33 23.96 -29.40
C ILE A 155 63.73 24.18 -29.96
N ARG A 156 63.89 24.24 -31.30
CA ARG A 156 65.18 24.45 -31.95
C ARG A 156 65.89 25.71 -31.47
N ARG A 157 65.15 26.82 -31.30
CA ARG A 157 65.71 28.08 -30.79
C ARG A 157 66.08 27.96 -29.31
N LEU A 158 65.23 27.37 -28.48
CA LEU A 158 65.46 27.26 -27.04
C LEU A 158 66.63 26.33 -26.70
N VAL A 159 66.76 25.21 -27.42
CA VAL A 159 67.89 24.27 -27.29
C VAL A 159 69.20 24.97 -27.64
N LYS A 160 69.21 25.77 -28.71
CA LYS A 160 70.37 26.57 -29.10
C LYS A 160 70.73 27.64 -28.07
N ASP A 161 69.76 28.49 -27.72
CA ASP A 161 70.01 29.71 -26.95
C ASP A 161 70.24 29.44 -25.45
N VAL A 162 69.54 28.46 -24.86
CA VAL A 162 69.57 28.18 -23.42
C VAL A 162 70.38 26.94 -23.08
N TYR A 163 70.31 25.89 -23.91
CA TYR A 163 70.97 24.59 -23.63
C TYR A 163 72.28 24.38 -24.42
N SER A 164 72.72 25.38 -25.19
CA SER A 164 73.97 25.33 -25.99
C SER A 164 73.99 24.18 -27.01
N ASP A 165 72.89 23.99 -27.72
CA ASP A 165 72.70 22.93 -28.73
C ASP A 165 72.86 21.49 -28.18
N ASP A 166 72.68 21.29 -26.86
CA ASP A 166 72.83 20.00 -26.19
C ASP A 166 71.51 19.55 -25.51
N GLU A 167 70.79 18.64 -26.15
CA GLU A 167 69.53 18.08 -25.66
C GLU A 167 69.68 17.31 -24.34
N SER A 168 70.88 16.80 -24.02
CA SER A 168 71.09 16.04 -22.77
C SER A 168 70.99 16.90 -21.50
N LYS A 169 71.07 18.23 -21.65
CA LYS A 169 70.90 19.19 -20.55
C LYS A 169 69.43 19.52 -20.27
N ILE A 170 68.50 19.08 -21.12
CA ILE A 170 67.07 19.28 -20.90
C ILE A 170 66.65 18.40 -19.70
N PRO A 171 66.09 18.97 -18.63
CA PRO A 171 65.64 18.18 -17.49
C PRO A 171 64.57 17.16 -17.90
N VAL A 172 64.80 15.89 -17.58
CA VAL A 172 63.84 14.80 -17.86
C VAL A 172 63.00 14.55 -16.62
N VAL A 173 61.68 14.57 -16.81
CA VAL A 173 60.67 14.25 -15.79
C VAL A 173 59.83 13.07 -16.30
N GLU A 174 59.26 12.27 -15.39
CA GLU A 174 58.40 11.14 -15.81
C GLU A 174 57.13 11.61 -16.51
N PHE A 175 56.51 12.69 -16.04
CA PHE A 175 55.36 13.33 -16.68
C PHE A 175 55.44 14.86 -16.51
N PHE A 176 54.83 15.62 -17.42
CA PHE A 176 54.85 17.08 -17.38
C PHE A 176 53.65 17.63 -16.59
N SER A 177 53.92 18.36 -15.50
CA SER A 177 52.88 18.98 -14.66
C SER A 177 52.98 20.51 -14.74
N ASP A 178 51.83 21.19 -14.77
CA ASP A 178 51.74 22.66 -14.67
C ASP A 178 52.08 23.17 -13.26
N VAL A 179 52.08 22.28 -12.26
CA VAL A 179 52.44 22.55 -10.88
C VAL A 179 53.82 21.98 -10.58
N ALA A 180 54.77 22.87 -10.25
CA ALA A 180 56.09 22.46 -9.78
C ALA A 180 56.00 21.72 -8.43
N PRO A 181 56.73 20.60 -8.24
CA PRO A 181 56.76 19.92 -6.96
C PRO A 181 57.37 20.84 -5.89
N SER A 182 56.71 20.97 -4.74
CA SER A 182 57.11 21.86 -3.66
C SER A 182 57.34 21.08 -2.35
N LYS A 183 58.53 21.20 -1.76
CA LYS A 183 58.87 20.58 -0.47
C LYS A 183 58.18 21.30 0.69
N VAL A 184 57.31 20.59 1.42
CA VAL A 184 56.72 21.09 2.69
C VAL A 184 57.62 20.63 3.84
N LYS A 185 58.27 21.59 4.53
CA LYS A 185 59.31 21.29 5.55
C LYS A 185 58.76 20.72 6.87
N SER A 186 57.59 21.16 7.31
CA SER A 186 56.88 20.62 8.48
C SER A 186 55.41 21.01 8.41
N VAL A 187 54.54 20.13 8.89
CA VAL A 187 53.07 20.32 8.88
C VAL A 187 52.57 20.34 10.33
N SER A 188 51.73 21.32 10.68
CA SER A 188 51.20 21.46 12.04
C SER A 188 50.35 20.24 12.42
N GLY A 189 50.62 19.62 13.58
CA GLY A 189 49.84 18.49 14.10
C GLY A 189 50.26 17.12 13.59
N VAL A 190 51.33 17.04 12.79
CA VAL A 190 51.90 15.80 12.24
C VAL A 190 53.30 15.55 12.79
N THR A 191 53.54 14.35 13.31
CA THR A 191 54.89 13.87 13.68
C THR A 191 55.38 12.90 12.61
N ALA A 192 56.54 13.17 12.01
CA ALA A 192 57.17 12.31 11.02
C ALA A 192 58.39 11.59 11.61
N GLU A 193 58.46 10.27 11.43
CA GLU A 193 59.59 9.41 11.78
C GLU A 193 60.14 8.80 10.48
N GLU A 194 61.39 9.11 10.13
CA GLU A 194 62.01 8.67 8.88
C GLU A 194 63.11 7.64 9.12
N SER A 195 63.12 6.58 8.31
CA SER A 195 64.14 5.53 8.28
C SER A 195 64.61 5.31 6.83
N SER A 196 65.66 4.50 6.62
CA SER A 196 66.25 4.28 5.28
C SER A 196 65.28 3.70 4.23
N THR A 197 64.19 3.07 4.66
CA THR A 197 63.22 2.41 3.76
C THR A 197 61.77 2.75 4.05
N LYS A 198 61.48 3.52 5.11
CA LYS A 198 60.12 3.80 5.57
C LYS A 198 60.02 5.18 6.22
N THR A 199 58.98 5.92 5.88
CA THR A 199 58.60 7.17 6.54
C THR A 199 57.22 7.01 7.16
N THR A 200 57.08 7.28 8.45
CA THR A 200 55.83 7.16 9.21
C THR A 200 55.34 8.54 9.62
N PHE A 201 54.11 8.89 9.27
CA PHE A 201 53.44 10.13 9.63
C PHE A 201 52.31 9.83 10.61
N LYS A 202 52.34 10.43 11.81
CA LYS A 202 51.30 10.29 12.84
C LYS A 202 50.56 11.62 12.99
N ILE A 203 49.24 11.61 12.81
CA ILE A 203 48.39 12.80 13.01
C ILE A 203 47.86 12.77 14.45
N GLY A 204 48.06 13.86 15.19
CA GLY A 204 47.52 14.03 16.54
C GLY A 204 46.05 14.49 16.55
N SER A 205 45.64 15.19 17.61
CA SER A 205 44.29 15.75 17.74
C SER A 205 44.06 17.01 16.90
N LYS A 206 45.11 17.80 16.63
CA LYS A 206 45.04 18.97 15.76
C LYS A 206 45.25 18.54 14.30
N LEU A 207 44.23 18.72 13.47
CA LEU A 207 44.29 18.33 12.06
C LEU A 207 45.09 19.34 11.22
N PRO A 208 45.97 18.86 10.32
CA PRO A 208 46.62 19.72 9.33
C PRO A 208 45.65 20.19 8.24
N ALA A 209 46.04 21.23 7.50
CA ALA A 209 45.31 21.62 6.30
C ALA A 209 45.39 20.51 5.24
N LYS A 210 44.24 20.12 4.66
CA LYS A 210 44.14 19.01 3.70
C LYS A 210 45.12 19.16 2.52
N SER A 211 45.28 20.37 1.99
CA SER A 211 46.18 20.63 0.86
C SER A 211 47.66 20.47 1.21
N GLU A 212 48.08 20.91 2.39
CA GLU A 212 49.45 20.73 2.88
C GLU A 212 49.74 19.26 3.16
N TRP A 213 48.78 18.57 3.77
CA TRP A 213 48.88 17.14 4.08
C TRP A 213 49.06 16.28 2.83
N LEU A 214 48.20 16.46 1.81
CA LEU A 214 48.32 15.70 0.55
C LEU A 214 49.64 16.00 -0.17
N LYS A 215 50.14 17.24 -0.13
CA LYS A 215 51.47 17.59 -0.67
C LYS A 215 52.60 16.87 0.06
N THR A 216 52.51 16.76 1.39
CA THR A 216 53.50 16.02 2.18
C THR A 216 53.52 14.53 1.81
N LEU A 217 52.35 13.92 1.58
CA LEU A 217 52.26 12.52 1.17
C LEU A 217 52.74 12.28 -0.29
N ALA A 218 52.53 13.23 -1.19
CA ALA A 218 52.94 13.12 -2.59
C ALA A 218 54.47 13.12 -2.77
N GLY A 219 55.22 13.80 -1.90
CA GLY A 219 56.68 13.92 -1.97
C GLY A 219 57.18 14.94 -2.99
N GLU A 220 58.48 14.89 -3.28
CA GLU A 220 59.20 15.91 -4.09
C GLU A 220 59.47 15.49 -5.54
N LYS A 221 59.43 14.19 -5.84
CA LYS A 221 59.70 13.66 -7.17
C LYS A 221 58.40 13.41 -7.92
N LEU A 222 58.35 13.79 -9.20
CA LEU A 222 57.22 13.52 -10.09
C LEU A 222 57.21 12.02 -10.47
N THR A 223 56.62 11.21 -9.59
CA THR A 223 56.41 9.76 -9.79
C THR A 223 54.92 9.44 -9.96
N TRP A 224 54.58 8.19 -10.24
CA TRP A 224 53.18 7.73 -10.23
C TRP A 224 52.47 8.02 -8.89
N LEU A 225 53.15 7.91 -7.75
CA LEU A 225 52.55 8.15 -6.42
C LEU A 225 52.28 9.64 -6.22
N TYR A 226 53.20 10.49 -6.68
CA TYR A 226 52.99 11.92 -6.72
C TYR A 226 51.77 12.26 -7.60
N ALA A 227 51.70 11.72 -8.82
CA ALA A 227 50.58 11.92 -9.74
C ALA A 227 49.25 11.45 -9.11
N PHE A 228 49.23 10.26 -8.49
CA PHE A 228 48.04 9.67 -7.89
C PHE A 228 47.50 10.46 -6.70
N ILE A 229 48.37 11.10 -5.90
CA ILE A 229 47.95 11.90 -4.73
C ILE A 229 47.67 13.36 -5.06
N SER A 230 48.33 13.94 -6.08
CA SER A 230 48.25 15.38 -6.38
C SER A 230 47.30 15.75 -7.52
N THR A 231 47.02 14.83 -8.44
CA THR A 231 46.17 15.11 -9.60
C THR A 231 44.73 15.30 -9.15
N LYS A 232 44.11 16.43 -9.50
CA LYS A 232 42.71 16.74 -9.10
C LYS A 232 41.66 15.82 -9.74
N ARG A 233 42.04 15.12 -10.81
CA ARG A 233 41.14 14.39 -11.70
C ARG A 233 41.66 12.98 -11.94
N VAL A 234 40.73 12.06 -12.13
CA VAL A 234 40.98 10.72 -12.64
C VAL A 234 40.11 10.52 -13.87
N VAL A 235 40.65 9.88 -14.91
CA VAL A 235 39.89 9.53 -16.10
C VAL A 235 39.11 8.24 -15.85
N GLN A 236 37.80 8.28 -16.02
CA GLN A 236 36.93 7.10 -16.11
C GLN A 236 36.33 7.09 -17.52
N ASP A 237 36.82 6.19 -18.37
CA ASP A 237 36.57 6.16 -19.82
C ASP A 237 36.91 7.50 -20.52
N LYS A 238 35.90 8.33 -20.77
CA LYS A 238 36.03 9.67 -21.38
C LYS A 238 35.69 10.81 -20.42
N LYS A 239 35.41 10.50 -19.15
CA LYS A 239 34.98 11.46 -18.12
C LYS A 239 36.16 11.82 -17.21
N HIS A 240 36.22 13.08 -16.80
CA HIS A 240 37.08 13.52 -15.70
C HIS A 240 36.27 13.55 -14.41
N VAL A 241 36.57 12.62 -13.49
CA VAL A 241 35.98 12.60 -12.15
C VAL A 241 36.97 13.16 -11.13
N ALA A 242 36.48 13.66 -10.01
CA ALA A 242 37.38 14.09 -8.92
C ALA A 242 38.15 12.89 -8.37
N ASN A 243 39.42 13.10 -8.04
CA ASN A 243 40.30 12.06 -7.54
C ASN A 243 39.83 11.55 -6.16
N PRO A 244 39.42 10.26 -6.03
CA PRO A 244 38.92 9.72 -4.77
C PRO A 244 39.97 9.67 -3.66
N VAL A 245 41.26 9.60 -4.02
CA VAL A 245 42.38 9.56 -3.07
C VAL A 245 42.44 10.82 -2.21
N HIS A 246 42.03 11.97 -2.75
CA HIS A 246 42.06 13.23 -2.02
C HIS A 246 41.14 13.22 -0.80
N ASP A 247 39.99 12.54 -0.89
CA ASP A 247 39.01 12.46 0.20
C ASP A 247 39.34 11.31 1.16
N ILE A 248 39.76 10.17 0.62
CA ILE A 248 40.20 9.01 1.39
C ILE A 248 41.41 9.35 2.27
N LEU A 249 42.46 9.96 1.71
CA LEU A 249 43.66 10.35 2.45
C LEU A 249 43.51 11.70 3.16
N GLY A 250 42.30 12.26 3.24
CA GLY A 250 42.03 13.46 4.04
C GLY A 250 42.48 13.26 5.49
N PRO A 251 43.04 14.30 6.15
CA PRO A 251 43.56 14.16 7.50
C PRO A 251 42.44 13.87 8.50
N ALA A 252 42.63 12.85 9.33
CA ALA A 252 41.71 12.49 10.41
C ALA A 252 42.47 12.31 11.75
N PRO A 253 41.79 12.44 12.90
CA PRO A 253 42.47 12.35 14.20
C PRO A 253 43.02 10.95 14.44
N ASN A 254 44.20 10.86 15.06
CA ASN A 254 44.83 9.60 15.47
C ASN A 254 45.11 8.61 14.32
N THR A 255 45.28 9.10 13.08
CA THR A 255 45.63 8.25 11.94
C THR A 255 47.14 8.17 11.74
N VAL A 256 47.61 7.05 11.19
CA VAL A 256 49.03 6.82 10.88
C VAL A 256 49.18 6.44 9.41
N VAL A 257 50.00 7.19 8.67
CA VAL A 257 50.33 6.87 7.28
C VAL A 257 51.79 6.45 7.19
N GLU A 258 52.03 5.32 6.52
CA GLU A 258 53.36 4.76 6.31
C GLU A 258 53.66 4.73 4.82
N ILE A 259 54.78 5.35 4.41
CA ILE A 259 55.29 5.28 3.04
C ILE A 259 56.56 4.44 3.04
N PHE A 260 56.54 3.34 2.30
CA PHE A 260 57.67 2.43 2.14
C PHE A 260 58.37 2.69 0.81
N ASN A 261 59.70 2.63 0.80
CA ASN A 261 60.57 2.80 -0.36
C ASN A 261 60.27 4.03 -1.23
N GLY A 262 59.85 5.16 -0.63
CA GLY A 262 59.43 6.35 -1.37
C GLY A 262 60.47 6.96 -2.33
N ALA A 263 61.74 6.58 -2.19
CA ALA A 263 62.82 6.98 -3.10
C ALA A 263 62.90 6.14 -4.41
N ASP A 264 62.35 4.91 -4.41
CA ASP A 264 62.30 3.98 -5.53
C ASP A 264 60.85 3.81 -6.00
N ALA A 265 60.48 4.51 -7.08
CA ALA A 265 59.12 4.50 -7.61
C ALA A 265 58.59 3.09 -7.94
N SER A 266 59.48 2.14 -8.27
CA SER A 266 59.08 0.76 -8.61
C SER A 266 58.67 -0.09 -7.39
N LYS A 267 59.09 0.32 -6.18
CA LYS A 267 58.84 -0.38 -4.91
C LYS A 267 58.06 0.45 -3.90
N ALA A 268 57.67 1.66 -4.27
CA ALA A 268 56.94 2.57 -3.41
C ALA A 268 55.57 2.00 -3.04
N SER A 269 55.19 2.11 -1.78
CA SER A 269 53.84 1.78 -1.32
C SER A 269 53.41 2.68 -0.15
N LEU A 270 52.13 2.97 -0.04
CA LEU A 270 51.54 3.77 1.03
C LEU A 270 50.49 2.94 1.77
N VAL A 271 50.54 2.93 3.10
CA VAL A 271 49.56 2.27 3.96
C VAL A 271 48.98 3.28 4.95
N LEU A 272 47.66 3.48 4.94
CA LEU A 272 46.94 4.27 5.94
C LEU A 272 46.37 3.33 7.01
N HIS A 273 46.61 3.68 8.27
CA HIS A 273 46.06 3.01 9.44
C HIS A 273 45.11 3.95 10.19
N GLU A 274 43.98 3.39 10.62
CA GLU A 274 42.99 4.05 11.47
C GLU A 274 42.67 3.17 12.68
N ASN A 275 42.14 3.77 13.74
CA ASN A 275 41.70 3.02 14.91
C ASN A 275 40.35 2.35 14.60
N VAL A 276 40.32 1.02 14.62
CA VAL A 276 39.13 0.20 14.44
C VAL A 276 38.96 -0.66 15.70
N GLN A 277 37.91 -0.36 16.47
CA GLN A 277 37.59 -1.06 17.72
C GLN A 277 38.72 -1.05 18.78
N GLY A 278 39.50 0.03 18.84
CA GLY A 278 40.59 0.21 19.80
C GLY A 278 41.98 -0.07 19.21
N ASP A 279 42.04 -0.87 18.14
CA ASP A 279 43.29 -1.29 17.50
C ASP A 279 43.62 -0.45 16.27
N LEU A 280 44.89 -0.10 16.09
CA LEU A 280 45.36 0.57 14.88
C LEU A 280 45.52 -0.47 13.76
N LYS A 281 44.64 -0.45 12.75
CA LYS A 281 44.60 -1.43 11.66
C LYS A 281 44.75 -0.75 10.28
N PRO A 282 45.33 -1.43 9.27
CA PRO A 282 45.47 -0.89 7.93
C PRO A 282 44.10 -0.83 7.24
N VAL A 283 43.70 0.35 6.76
CA VAL A 283 42.40 0.58 6.08
C VAL A 283 42.54 0.96 4.61
N VAL A 284 43.72 1.44 4.19
CA VAL A 284 44.05 1.68 2.77
C VAL A 284 45.48 1.22 2.50
N GLU A 285 45.68 0.53 1.39
CA GLU A 285 47.00 0.17 0.85
C GLU A 285 47.07 0.61 -0.62
N ILE A 286 48.10 1.35 -0.99
CA ILE A 286 48.36 1.80 -2.36
C ILE A 286 49.75 1.29 -2.78
N LYS A 287 49.82 0.54 -3.88
CA LYS A 287 51.08 -0.04 -4.39
C LYS A 287 51.03 -0.25 -5.90
N ILE A 288 52.17 -0.55 -6.50
CA ILE A 288 52.23 -1.06 -7.87
C ILE A 288 52.07 -2.58 -7.85
N ASN A 289 51.16 -3.10 -8.68
CA ASN A 289 50.94 -4.52 -8.84
C ASN A 289 51.88 -5.14 -9.91
N LYS A 290 51.81 -6.46 -10.09
CA LYS A 290 52.66 -7.20 -11.06
C LYS A 290 52.46 -6.79 -12.53
N LYS A 291 51.36 -6.12 -12.85
CA LYS A 291 51.04 -5.62 -14.20
C LYS A 291 51.46 -4.16 -14.40
N SER A 292 52.26 -3.59 -13.48
CA SER A 292 52.66 -2.19 -13.49
C SER A 292 51.48 -1.20 -13.39
N GLN A 293 50.38 -1.62 -12.76
CA GLN A 293 49.22 -0.77 -12.48
C GLN A 293 49.24 -0.36 -11.02
N ILE A 294 48.67 0.80 -10.73
CA ILE A 294 48.43 1.25 -9.36
C ILE A 294 47.23 0.46 -8.82
N GLU A 295 47.45 -0.26 -7.72
CA GLU A 295 46.43 -0.97 -6.98
C GLU A 295 46.18 -0.24 -5.66
N MET A 296 44.95 0.25 -5.48
CA MET A 296 44.47 0.84 -4.23
C MET A 296 43.46 -0.12 -3.58
N ASN A 297 43.87 -0.76 -2.51
CA ASN A 297 43.03 -1.64 -1.70
C ASN A 297 42.38 -0.82 -0.58
N LEU A 298 41.04 -0.77 -0.56
CA LEU A 298 40.29 -0.33 0.62
C LEU A 298 39.96 -1.54 1.47
N ILE A 299 40.32 -1.54 2.76
CA ILE A 299 40.25 -2.71 3.63
C ILE A 299 39.17 -2.51 4.68
N GLU A 300 38.26 -3.48 4.80
CA GLU A 300 37.26 -3.55 5.87
C GLU A 300 37.56 -4.73 6.79
N HIS A 301 37.52 -4.49 8.10
CA HIS A 301 37.85 -5.47 9.13
C HIS A 301 36.63 -6.03 9.85
N ARG A 302 35.49 -5.33 9.79
CA ARG A 302 34.23 -5.70 10.45
C ARG A 302 33.38 -6.48 9.46
N THR A 303 33.61 -7.78 9.41
CA THR A 303 32.95 -8.71 8.48
C THR A 303 32.16 -9.78 9.24
N ALA A 304 31.34 -10.55 8.52
CA ALA A 304 30.56 -11.64 9.11
C ALA A 304 31.42 -12.75 9.77
N ASP A 305 32.62 -13.01 9.23
CA ASP A 305 33.54 -14.05 9.69
C ASP A 305 34.75 -13.49 10.47
N GLY A 306 34.84 -12.17 10.65
CA GLY A 306 35.95 -11.48 11.31
C GLY A 306 37.26 -11.44 10.50
N LYS A 307 37.29 -12.00 9.28
CA LYS A 307 38.45 -11.95 8.38
C LYS A 307 38.44 -10.62 7.61
N PRO A 308 39.54 -9.84 7.58
CA PRO A 308 39.59 -8.61 6.80
C PRO A 308 39.43 -8.87 5.30
N VAL A 309 38.66 -8.03 4.63
CA VAL A 309 38.42 -8.12 3.18
C VAL A 309 38.87 -6.83 2.52
N ALA A 310 39.59 -6.94 1.40
CA ALA A 310 40.07 -5.82 0.61
C ALA A 310 39.25 -5.65 -0.67
N LEU A 311 38.94 -4.40 -1.03
CA LEU A 311 38.38 -4.00 -2.31
C LEU A 311 39.49 -3.42 -3.21
N PRO A 312 39.93 -4.16 -4.25
CA PRO A 312 40.98 -3.69 -5.15
C PRO A 312 40.44 -2.74 -6.25
N PHE A 313 40.90 -1.49 -6.21
CA PHE A 313 40.78 -0.55 -7.33
C PHE A 313 42.08 -0.52 -8.15
N LEU A 314 41.93 -0.48 -9.46
CA LEU A 314 43.05 -0.53 -10.41
C LEU A 314 43.10 0.75 -11.22
N TYR A 315 44.28 1.33 -11.36
CA TYR A 315 44.51 2.54 -12.16
C TYR A 315 45.76 2.37 -13.02
N ASN A 316 45.67 2.85 -14.26
CA ASN A 316 46.78 2.98 -15.18
C ASN A 316 47.43 4.35 -14.99
N PHE A 317 48.76 4.37 -14.91
CA PHE A 317 49.56 5.59 -14.97
C PHE A 317 50.01 5.82 -16.41
N LYS A 318 49.66 6.99 -16.96
CA LYS A 318 49.91 7.43 -18.34
C LYS A 318 50.78 8.69 -18.34
N PRO A 319 52.11 8.55 -18.24
CA PRO A 319 53.02 9.70 -18.17
C PRO A 319 52.96 10.63 -19.39
N GLU A 320 52.48 10.11 -20.53
CA GLU A 320 52.31 10.88 -21.77
C GLU A 320 51.23 11.96 -21.69
N ASP A 321 50.26 11.84 -20.77
CA ASP A 321 49.25 12.87 -20.50
C ASP A 321 49.50 13.52 -19.15
N GLY A 322 50.18 14.66 -19.17
CA GLY A 322 50.48 15.43 -17.98
C GLY A 322 49.29 16.05 -17.26
N PHE A 323 48.16 16.25 -17.96
CA PHE A 323 46.97 16.90 -17.41
C PHE A 323 46.06 15.92 -16.64
N ALA A 324 46.03 14.67 -17.10
CA ALA A 324 45.27 13.58 -16.50
C ALA A 324 46.03 12.23 -16.53
N PRO A 325 47.19 12.14 -15.84
CA PRO A 325 48.09 10.99 -15.92
C PRO A 325 47.53 9.71 -15.27
N ILE A 326 46.36 9.77 -14.63
CA ILE A 326 45.75 8.65 -13.92
C ILE A 326 44.40 8.32 -14.56
N ALA A 327 44.26 7.08 -15.02
CA ALA A 327 43.03 6.54 -15.57
C ALA A 327 42.60 5.28 -14.81
N GLU A 328 41.38 5.25 -14.27
CA GLU A 328 40.84 4.06 -13.61
C GLU A 328 40.53 2.96 -14.62
N VAL A 329 40.82 1.71 -14.26
CA VAL A 329 40.47 0.54 -15.06
C VAL A 329 39.01 0.18 -14.80
N MET A 330 38.14 0.65 -15.68
CA MET A 330 36.69 0.45 -15.62
C MET A 330 36.27 -0.99 -15.92
N GLU A 331 37.04 -1.71 -16.74
CA GLU A 331 36.79 -3.12 -17.05
C GLU A 331 36.83 -3.99 -15.78
N GLY A 332 35.80 -4.82 -15.59
CA GLY A 332 35.62 -5.68 -14.42
C GLY A 332 35.48 -4.93 -13.09
N ARG A 333 35.28 -3.60 -13.10
CA ARG A 333 35.20 -2.80 -11.86
C ARG A 333 34.02 -3.20 -10.99
N ASN A 334 32.83 -3.32 -11.57
CA ASN A 334 31.63 -3.69 -10.83
C ASN A 334 31.73 -5.12 -10.28
N ASP A 335 32.35 -6.05 -11.01
CA ASP A 335 32.58 -7.42 -10.54
C ASP A 335 33.48 -7.46 -9.30
N ARG A 336 34.57 -6.68 -9.27
CA ARG A 336 35.44 -6.56 -8.09
C ARG A 336 34.68 -6.02 -6.87
N ILE A 337 33.82 -5.03 -7.10
CA ILE A 337 32.98 -4.46 -6.04
C ILE A 337 31.94 -5.49 -5.56
N LYS A 338 31.27 -6.20 -6.47
CA LYS A 338 30.33 -7.28 -6.13
C LYS A 338 31.02 -8.40 -5.34
N GLU A 339 32.21 -8.84 -5.75
CA GLU A 339 32.95 -9.88 -5.03
C GLU A 339 33.31 -9.45 -3.60
N PHE A 340 33.70 -8.19 -3.42
CA PHE A 340 33.93 -7.62 -2.09
C PHE A 340 32.69 -7.64 -1.21
N TYR A 341 31.55 -7.14 -1.70
CA TYR A 341 30.30 -7.14 -0.93
C TYR A 341 29.74 -8.54 -0.68
N TRP A 342 29.96 -9.48 -1.61
CA TRP A 342 29.61 -10.87 -1.41
C TRP A 342 30.33 -11.46 -0.19
N LYS A 343 31.65 -11.23 -0.08
CA LYS A 343 32.45 -11.67 1.07
C LYS A 343 31.99 -11.01 2.37
N LEU A 344 31.56 -9.75 2.34
CA LEU A 344 31.04 -9.06 3.52
C LEU A 344 29.74 -9.65 4.05
N TRP A 345 28.77 -9.92 3.17
CA TRP A 345 27.42 -10.36 3.57
C TRP A 345 27.25 -11.87 3.70
N TYR A 346 28.02 -12.67 2.95
CA TYR A 346 27.91 -14.14 2.96
C TYR A 346 29.13 -14.83 3.59
N GLY A 347 30.23 -14.11 3.82
CA GLY A 347 31.48 -14.63 4.36
C GLY A 347 32.46 -15.06 3.27
N SER A 348 33.74 -15.15 3.64
CA SER A 348 34.84 -15.38 2.69
C SER A 348 34.89 -16.80 2.13
N ASP A 349 34.27 -17.76 2.82
CA ASP A 349 34.31 -19.18 2.47
C ASP A 349 33.20 -19.57 1.48
N VAL A 350 32.24 -18.67 1.21
CA VAL A 350 31.18 -18.87 0.21
C VAL A 350 31.65 -18.34 -1.15
N PRO A 351 31.77 -19.17 -2.19
CA PRO A 351 32.20 -18.71 -3.51
C PRO A 351 31.19 -17.71 -4.09
N ALA A 352 31.69 -16.63 -4.68
CA ALA A 352 30.85 -15.64 -5.35
C ALA A 352 30.23 -16.25 -6.61
N ASP A 353 28.90 -16.21 -6.70
CA ASP A 353 28.14 -16.62 -7.88
C ASP A 353 27.23 -15.48 -8.32
N PHE A 354 27.45 -15.01 -9.55
CA PHE A 354 26.69 -13.92 -10.17
C PHE A 354 25.78 -14.42 -11.31
N ASP A 355 25.80 -15.72 -11.62
CA ASP A 355 24.97 -16.32 -12.68
C ASP A 355 23.60 -16.72 -12.13
N ILE A 356 22.94 -15.75 -11.50
CA ILE A 356 21.65 -15.90 -10.85
C ILE A 356 20.55 -15.54 -11.85
N ASP A 357 19.63 -16.47 -12.10
CA ASP A 357 18.44 -16.23 -12.93
C ASP A 357 17.47 -15.28 -12.21
N VAL A 358 17.24 -14.10 -12.80
CA VAL A 358 16.37 -13.06 -12.25
C VAL A 358 14.89 -13.43 -12.26
N GLU A 359 14.50 -14.42 -13.08
CA GLU A 359 13.10 -14.86 -13.14
C GLU A 359 12.76 -15.86 -12.02
N GLN A 360 13.76 -16.56 -11.48
CA GLN A 360 13.60 -17.59 -10.45
C GLN A 360 13.53 -17.04 -9.03
N VAL A 361 12.98 -17.86 -8.14
CA VAL A 361 12.91 -17.57 -6.70
C VAL A 361 14.27 -17.80 -6.06
N ILE A 362 14.72 -16.84 -5.26
CA ILE A 362 15.98 -16.92 -4.52
C ILE A 362 15.71 -17.48 -3.11
N PRO A 363 16.20 -18.69 -2.78
CA PRO A 363 16.04 -19.26 -1.46
C PRO A 363 17.00 -18.61 -0.45
N GLY A 364 16.48 -18.36 0.76
CA GLY A 364 17.26 -18.05 1.96
C GLY A 364 17.64 -19.29 2.76
N GLU A 365 18.34 -19.07 3.87
CA GLU A 365 18.67 -20.12 4.84
C GLU A 365 17.54 -20.28 5.87
N GLU A 366 17.46 -21.46 6.50
CA GLU A 366 16.61 -21.65 7.68
C GLU A 366 17.27 -21.05 8.92
N VAL A 367 16.52 -20.25 9.67
CA VAL A 367 17.00 -19.54 10.86
C VAL A 367 16.06 -19.80 12.02
N THR A 368 16.60 -20.29 13.13
CA THR A 368 15.86 -20.40 14.39
C THR A 368 15.95 -19.09 15.17
N VAL A 369 14.80 -18.51 15.52
CA VAL A 369 14.73 -17.26 16.28
C VAL A 369 15.03 -17.53 17.76
N SER A 370 16.22 -17.15 18.22
CA SER A 370 16.60 -17.33 19.63
C SER A 370 16.22 -16.09 20.48
N GLY A 371 15.97 -16.32 21.77
CA GLY A 371 15.72 -15.21 22.71
C GLY A 371 16.91 -14.24 22.84
N GLN A 372 18.14 -14.74 22.66
CA GLN A 372 19.34 -13.90 22.63
C GLN A 372 19.34 -12.98 21.41
N HIS A 373 19.06 -13.50 20.21
CA HIS A 373 19.03 -12.69 18.99
C HIS A 373 17.94 -11.60 19.06
N ILE A 374 16.76 -11.93 19.62
CA ILE A 374 15.70 -10.94 19.85
C ILE A 374 16.21 -9.82 20.76
N SER A 375 16.81 -10.17 21.91
CA SER A 375 17.30 -9.21 22.90
C SER A 375 18.42 -8.30 22.35
N GLU A 376 19.39 -8.88 21.64
CA GLU A 376 20.47 -8.12 21.01
C GLU A 376 19.92 -7.15 19.94
N PHE A 377 18.95 -7.59 19.14
CA PHE A 377 18.33 -6.77 18.11
C PHE A 377 17.49 -5.63 18.70
N THR A 378 16.62 -5.91 19.68
CA THR A 378 15.80 -4.87 20.33
C THR A 378 16.65 -3.84 21.05
N HIS A 379 17.74 -4.26 21.69
CA HIS A 379 18.71 -3.34 22.29
C HIS A 379 19.39 -2.46 21.24
N ALA A 380 19.78 -3.03 20.09
CA ALA A 380 20.45 -2.29 19.02
C ALA A 380 19.56 -1.20 18.40
N ILE A 381 18.24 -1.43 18.26
CA ILE A 381 17.29 -0.43 17.73
C ILE A 381 16.62 0.41 18.83
N GLY A 382 16.86 0.10 20.11
CA GLY A 382 16.25 0.80 21.24
C GLY A 382 14.75 0.51 21.44
N ASN A 383 14.25 -0.65 20.99
CA ASN A 383 12.85 -1.02 21.17
C ASN A 383 12.63 -1.60 22.58
N THR A 384 11.83 -0.91 23.39
CA THR A 384 11.57 -1.22 24.80
C THR A 384 10.24 -1.96 25.02
N CYS A 385 9.53 -2.36 23.97
CA CYS A 385 8.24 -3.04 24.10
C CYS A 385 8.39 -4.35 24.91
N GLU A 386 7.56 -4.48 25.95
CA GLU A 386 7.61 -5.63 26.86
C GLU A 386 7.36 -6.97 26.16
N ALA A 387 6.65 -6.97 25.02
CA ALA A 387 6.35 -8.18 24.28
C ALA A 387 7.60 -8.92 23.76
N PHE A 388 8.74 -8.23 23.63
CA PHE A 388 10.00 -8.79 23.15
C PHE A 388 10.98 -9.13 24.28
N ILE A 389 10.63 -8.83 25.53
CA ILE A 389 11.43 -9.12 26.72
C ILE A 389 10.93 -10.44 27.31
N ASP A 390 11.86 -11.33 27.67
CA ASP A 390 11.51 -12.63 28.24
C ASP A 390 10.84 -12.45 29.62
N ARG A 391 9.60 -12.95 29.76
CA ARG A 391 8.78 -12.83 30.97
C ARG A 391 8.13 -14.18 31.30
N PRO A 392 8.11 -14.61 32.57
CA PRO A 392 7.49 -15.87 32.95
C PRO A 392 5.98 -15.85 32.66
N GLY A 393 5.46 -16.93 32.06
CA GLY A 393 4.04 -17.09 31.74
C GLY A 393 3.59 -16.41 30.44
N ARG A 394 4.49 -15.77 29.68
CA ARG A 394 4.19 -15.17 28.38
C ARG A 394 5.17 -15.67 27.33
N LYS A 395 4.69 -15.94 26.11
CA LYS A 395 5.58 -16.24 24.98
C LYS A 395 6.27 -14.96 24.52
N THR A 396 7.59 -15.03 24.41
CA THR A 396 8.43 -13.93 23.93
C THR A 396 8.25 -13.78 22.42
N LEU A 397 7.77 -12.61 21.99
CA LEU A 397 7.62 -12.29 20.57
C LEU A 397 8.95 -11.79 20.00
N ALA A 398 9.08 -11.86 18.68
CA ALA A 398 10.12 -11.14 17.95
C ALA A 398 9.52 -9.88 17.28
N PRO A 399 10.25 -8.75 17.23
CA PRO A 399 9.79 -7.56 16.54
C PRO A 399 9.60 -7.82 15.03
N MET A 400 8.62 -7.18 14.38
CA MET A 400 8.40 -7.39 12.93
C MET A 400 9.62 -7.01 12.08
N ASP A 401 10.41 -6.01 12.52
CA ASP A 401 11.66 -5.64 11.84
C ASP A 401 12.69 -6.76 11.83
N PHE A 402 12.58 -7.75 12.72
CA PHE A 402 13.48 -8.91 12.72
C PHE A 402 13.37 -9.73 11.42
N ALA A 403 12.30 -9.55 10.65
CA ALA A 403 12.16 -10.13 9.33
C ALA A 403 13.26 -9.69 8.36
N ILE A 404 13.79 -8.46 8.46
CA ILE A 404 14.92 -8.06 7.63
C ILE A 404 16.17 -8.85 7.99
N VAL A 405 16.39 -9.18 9.27
CA VAL A 405 17.54 -9.97 9.71
C VAL A 405 17.49 -11.38 9.13
N VAL A 406 16.30 -11.99 9.16
CA VAL A 406 16.05 -13.33 8.60
C VAL A 406 16.12 -13.32 7.07
N GLY A 407 15.62 -12.26 6.44
CA GLY A 407 15.51 -12.15 4.98
C GLY A 407 16.72 -11.54 4.28
N TRP A 408 17.63 -10.88 5.01
CA TRP A 408 18.70 -10.04 4.43
C TRP A 408 19.51 -10.76 3.36
N LYS A 409 20.01 -11.96 3.68
CA LYS A 409 20.80 -12.78 2.76
C LYS A 409 20.06 -13.12 1.46
N ALA A 410 18.75 -13.37 1.52
CA ALA A 410 17.95 -13.70 0.34
C ALA A 410 17.66 -12.43 -0.49
N ILE A 411 17.29 -11.33 0.18
CA ILE A 411 16.94 -10.06 -0.46
C ILE A 411 18.17 -9.42 -1.13
N MET A 412 19.31 -9.38 -0.43
CA MET A 412 20.54 -8.79 -0.99
C MET A 412 21.13 -9.62 -2.13
N LYS A 413 20.83 -10.92 -2.21
CA LYS A 413 21.32 -11.76 -3.32
C LYS A 413 20.73 -11.32 -4.66
N ALA A 414 19.52 -10.72 -4.64
CA ALA A 414 18.80 -10.27 -5.82
C ALA A 414 19.45 -9.09 -6.56
N ILE A 415 20.42 -8.39 -5.96
CA ILE A 415 21.12 -7.27 -6.62
C ILE A 415 22.50 -7.66 -7.19
N PHE A 416 22.95 -8.90 -7.01
CA PHE A 416 24.19 -9.44 -7.58
C PHE A 416 24.15 -9.94 -9.04
N PRO A 417 23.01 -10.38 -9.62
CA PRO A 417 23.00 -10.97 -10.96
C PRO A 417 23.75 -10.14 -12.01
N LYS A 418 24.41 -10.80 -12.97
CA LYS A 418 25.12 -10.10 -14.06
C LYS A 418 24.21 -9.24 -14.93
N THR A 419 22.97 -9.66 -15.11
CA THR A 419 21.93 -8.91 -15.84
C THR A 419 21.53 -7.61 -15.12
N ILE A 420 21.81 -7.50 -13.82
CA ILE A 420 21.63 -6.30 -13.00
C ILE A 420 23.02 -5.74 -12.69
N ASP A 421 23.66 -5.13 -13.69
CA ASP A 421 24.96 -4.50 -13.50
C ASP A 421 24.82 -3.08 -12.95
N GLY A 422 25.65 -2.76 -11.94
CA GLY A 422 25.56 -1.52 -11.19
C GLY A 422 26.73 -1.33 -10.23
N ASP A 423 27.07 -0.07 -9.97
CA ASP A 423 28.11 0.29 -9.00
C ASP A 423 27.54 0.18 -7.58
N LEU A 424 27.82 -0.93 -6.90
CA LEU A 424 27.27 -1.23 -5.57
C LEU A 424 27.72 -0.23 -4.48
N LEU A 425 28.83 0.49 -4.68
CA LEU A 425 29.24 1.56 -3.76
C LEU A 425 28.37 2.81 -3.89
N LYS A 426 27.62 2.93 -4.98
CA LYS A 426 26.66 4.01 -5.23
C LYS A 426 25.21 3.56 -5.02
N LEU A 427 25.00 2.34 -4.52
CA LEU A 427 23.70 1.83 -4.14
C LEU A 427 23.08 2.70 -3.06
N VAL A 428 21.79 2.99 -3.20
CA VAL A 428 20.98 3.66 -2.21
C VAL A 428 19.79 2.77 -1.89
N HIS A 429 19.52 2.53 -0.61
CA HIS A 429 18.28 1.91 -0.17
C HIS A 429 17.20 3.00 -0.17
N LEU A 430 16.20 2.89 -1.05
CA LEU A 430 15.15 3.91 -1.21
C LEU A 430 14.00 3.72 -0.21
N SER A 431 13.54 2.48 -0.04
CA SER A 431 12.41 2.19 0.83
C SER A 431 12.40 0.74 1.28
N ASN A 432 11.80 0.49 2.43
CA ASN A 432 11.52 -0.83 2.94
C ASN A 432 10.12 -0.91 3.55
N GLY A 433 9.37 -1.93 3.17
CA GLY A 433 8.04 -2.23 3.70
C GLY A 433 7.97 -3.62 4.33
N TYR A 434 7.13 -3.75 5.35
CA TYR A 434 6.75 -5.01 5.96
C TYR A 434 5.24 -5.15 5.89
N ARG A 435 4.75 -6.33 5.51
CA ARG A 435 3.31 -6.63 5.45
C ARG A 435 3.05 -8.02 6.01
N MET A 436 2.36 -8.10 7.14
CA MET A 436 1.89 -9.37 7.70
C MET A 436 0.82 -9.96 6.80
N ILE A 437 0.91 -11.26 6.51
CA ILE A 437 -0.17 -11.98 5.83
C ILE A 437 -1.41 -11.98 6.76
N PRO A 438 -2.62 -11.67 6.25
CA PRO A 438 -3.84 -11.71 7.05
C PRO A 438 -4.03 -13.06 7.76
N GLY A 439 -4.34 -13.03 9.05
CA GLY A 439 -4.49 -14.24 9.88
C GLY A 439 -3.17 -14.88 10.36
N ALA A 440 -2.01 -14.48 9.84
CA ALA A 440 -0.73 -14.97 10.36
C ALA A 440 -0.42 -14.38 11.74
N ALA A 441 0.02 -15.23 12.67
CA ALA A 441 0.51 -14.80 13.98
C ALA A 441 1.91 -14.19 13.87
N PRO A 442 2.26 -13.17 14.70
CA PRO A 442 3.60 -12.59 14.76
C PRO A 442 4.71 -13.63 14.99
N LEU A 443 5.94 -13.24 14.70
CA LEU A 443 7.14 -14.04 14.96
C LEU A 443 7.35 -14.22 16.46
N GLN A 444 7.84 -15.39 16.86
CA GLN A 444 8.05 -15.77 18.25
C GLN A 444 9.43 -16.39 18.46
N LYS A 445 9.89 -16.39 19.71
CA LYS A 445 11.05 -17.19 20.12
C LYS A 445 10.80 -18.66 19.77
N ASP A 446 11.85 -19.32 19.31
CA ASP A 446 11.91 -20.72 18.87
C ASP A 446 11.20 -21.01 17.53
N ASP A 447 10.65 -20.01 16.84
CA ASP A 447 10.19 -20.17 15.46
C ASP A 447 11.37 -20.56 14.54
N VAL A 448 11.14 -21.55 13.66
CA VAL A 448 12.04 -21.89 12.56
C VAL A 448 11.51 -21.23 11.29
N LEU A 449 12.27 -20.26 10.80
CA LEU A 449 11.87 -19.40 9.68
C LEU A 449 12.72 -19.69 8.45
N SER A 450 12.11 -19.69 7.27
CA SER A 450 12.81 -19.68 5.98
C SER A 450 12.36 -18.48 5.16
N THR A 451 13.19 -18.05 4.21
CA THR A 451 12.88 -16.91 3.33
C THR A 451 12.91 -17.34 1.87
N LYS A 452 11.99 -16.80 1.06
CA LYS A 452 12.07 -16.85 -0.40
C LYS A 452 11.95 -15.43 -0.94
N ALA A 453 12.92 -14.98 -1.72
CA ALA A 453 12.93 -13.65 -2.30
C ALA A 453 12.70 -13.72 -3.82
N VAL A 454 11.95 -12.75 -4.35
CA VAL A 454 11.68 -12.59 -5.78
C VAL A 454 11.99 -11.16 -6.18
N ILE A 455 12.67 -11.00 -7.32
CA ILE A 455 12.88 -9.68 -7.93
C ILE A 455 11.58 -9.29 -8.63
N ASN A 456 10.97 -8.22 -8.14
CA ASN A 456 9.70 -7.75 -8.64
C ASN A 456 9.90 -6.74 -9.79
N ALA A 457 10.88 -5.85 -9.66
CA ALA A 457 11.17 -4.85 -10.70
C ALA A 457 12.66 -4.55 -10.83
N VAL A 458 13.11 -4.37 -12.07
CA VAL A 458 14.40 -3.81 -12.45
C VAL A 458 14.14 -2.76 -13.51
N LEU A 459 14.25 -1.48 -13.16
CA LEU A 459 13.82 -0.35 -14.00
C LEU A 459 14.94 0.66 -14.16
N ASN A 460 15.23 1.05 -15.41
CA ASN A 460 16.13 2.15 -15.71
C ASN A 460 15.35 3.47 -15.65
N GLN A 461 15.77 4.36 -14.76
CA GLN A 461 15.29 5.73 -14.59
C GLN A 461 16.39 6.72 -15.00
N PRO A 462 16.05 7.99 -15.29
CA PRO A 462 17.04 8.99 -15.71
C PRO A 462 18.20 9.20 -14.72
N SER A 463 17.96 8.97 -13.42
CA SER A 463 18.93 9.13 -12.34
C SER A 463 19.64 7.84 -11.92
N GLY A 464 19.25 6.67 -12.46
CA GLY A 464 19.81 5.38 -12.05
C GLY A 464 18.90 4.18 -12.31
N LYS A 465 19.27 3.02 -11.78
CA LYS A 465 18.54 1.76 -11.93
C LYS A 465 17.87 1.37 -10.61
N LYS A 466 16.54 1.33 -10.59
CA LYS A 466 15.73 0.86 -9.44
C LYS A 466 15.65 -0.66 -9.48
N VAL A 467 15.86 -1.31 -8.35
CA VAL A 467 15.61 -2.74 -8.12
C VAL A 467 14.65 -2.88 -6.96
N GLU A 468 13.58 -3.65 -7.13
CA GLU A 468 12.59 -3.93 -6.10
C GLU A 468 12.51 -5.43 -5.86
N VAL A 469 12.57 -5.82 -4.60
CA VAL A 469 12.64 -7.22 -4.17
C VAL A 469 11.58 -7.46 -3.11
N VAL A 470 10.84 -8.56 -3.26
CA VAL A 470 9.86 -9.03 -2.28
C VAL A 470 10.37 -10.32 -1.65
N GLY A 471 10.70 -10.27 -0.37
CA GLY A 471 11.06 -11.43 0.45
C GLY A 471 9.87 -11.93 1.26
N THR A 472 9.36 -13.11 0.96
CA THR A 472 8.31 -13.78 1.75
C THR A 472 8.95 -14.67 2.82
N ILE A 473 8.59 -14.43 4.08
CA ILE A 473 9.02 -15.22 5.23
C ILE A 473 8.02 -16.36 5.46
N TYR A 474 8.52 -17.58 5.63
CA TYR A 474 7.75 -18.78 5.89
C TYR A 474 8.08 -19.35 7.27
N ARG A 475 7.05 -19.81 7.98
CA ARG A 475 7.15 -20.63 9.20
C ARG A 475 6.42 -21.94 8.94
N GLU A 476 7.12 -23.06 9.09
CA GLU A 476 6.58 -24.40 8.84
C GLU A 476 5.87 -24.52 7.46
N GLY A 477 6.45 -23.91 6.43
CA GLY A 477 5.90 -23.90 5.06
C GLY A 477 4.73 -22.93 4.82
N LYS A 478 4.24 -22.22 5.83
CA LYS A 478 3.18 -21.19 5.69
C LYS A 478 3.78 -19.80 5.65
N ALA A 479 3.32 -18.96 4.72
CA ALA A 479 3.74 -17.56 4.63
C ALA A 479 3.25 -16.76 5.85
N VAL A 480 4.14 -15.96 6.44
CA VAL A 480 3.86 -15.15 7.64
C VAL A 480 3.83 -13.68 7.31
N MET A 481 4.82 -13.19 6.57
CA MET A 481 4.91 -11.79 6.17
C MET A 481 5.75 -11.62 4.90
N GLU A 482 5.60 -10.46 4.28
CA GLU A 482 6.40 -10.02 3.14
C GLU A 482 7.25 -8.81 3.53
N VAL A 483 8.49 -8.79 3.05
CA VAL A 483 9.44 -7.69 3.16
C VAL A 483 9.67 -7.14 1.76
N ILE A 484 9.32 -5.88 1.51
CA ILE A 484 9.38 -5.23 0.20
C ILE A 484 10.49 -4.19 0.26
N SER A 485 11.67 -4.48 -0.29
CA SER A 485 12.81 -3.57 -0.27
C SER A 485 13.07 -3.02 -1.67
N SER A 486 13.33 -1.72 -1.77
CA SER A 486 13.71 -1.07 -3.01
C SER A 486 15.09 -0.43 -2.92
N PHE A 487 15.96 -0.80 -3.85
CA PHE A 487 17.31 -0.31 -3.99
C PHE A 487 17.47 0.49 -5.28
N PHE A 488 18.50 1.33 -5.31
CA PHE A 488 18.75 2.22 -6.44
C PHE A 488 20.24 2.38 -6.71
N TYR A 489 20.68 1.88 -7.86
CA TYR A 489 22.02 2.14 -8.37
C TYR A 489 22.06 3.50 -9.03
N ARG A 490 22.71 4.48 -8.41
CA ARG A 490 22.84 5.83 -9.00
C ARG A 490 23.75 5.81 -10.21
N GLY A 491 23.28 6.36 -11.33
CA GLY A 491 24.06 6.37 -12.57
C GLY A 491 23.19 6.59 -13.80
N GLN A 492 23.73 6.27 -14.97
CA GLN A 492 22.98 6.24 -16.23
C GLN A 492 23.13 4.84 -16.81
N TYR A 493 22.01 4.21 -17.15
CA TYR A 493 21.92 2.83 -17.60
C TYR A 493 21.03 2.77 -18.85
N LEU A 494 21.49 2.05 -19.88
CA LEU A 494 20.83 1.95 -21.20
C LEU A 494 20.47 0.50 -21.57
N ASP A 495 20.72 -0.44 -20.68
CA ASP A 495 20.50 -1.89 -20.81
C ASP A 495 19.03 -2.28 -20.63
N TYR A 496 18.13 -1.66 -21.42
CA TYR A 496 16.69 -1.91 -21.32
C TYR A 496 16.30 -3.37 -21.57
N GLU A 497 17.10 -4.12 -22.30
CA GLU A 497 16.92 -5.56 -22.55
C GLU A 497 16.87 -6.42 -21.27
N ASN A 498 17.50 -5.96 -20.18
CA ASN A 498 17.51 -6.65 -18.89
C ASN A 498 16.49 -6.07 -17.89
N THR A 499 15.66 -5.11 -18.32
CA THR A 499 14.70 -4.43 -17.43
C THR A 499 13.30 -5.02 -17.56
N PHE A 500 12.64 -5.19 -16.42
CA PHE A 500 11.32 -5.75 -16.31
C PHE A 500 10.61 -5.27 -15.06
N GLN A 501 9.30 -5.46 -15.01
CA GLN A 501 8.48 -5.14 -13.86
C GLN A 501 7.31 -6.12 -13.77
N ARG A 502 7.13 -6.71 -12.60
CA ARG A 502 6.00 -7.54 -12.23
C ARG A 502 5.15 -6.73 -11.26
N VAL A 503 3.86 -6.59 -11.56
CA VAL A 503 2.92 -5.81 -10.76
C VAL A 503 1.69 -6.67 -10.55
N THR A 504 1.30 -6.88 -9.29
CA THR A 504 -0.06 -7.30 -8.98
C THR A 504 -0.93 -6.06 -9.07
N GLU A 505 -1.82 -6.04 -10.05
CA GLU A 505 -2.70 -4.89 -10.27
C GLU A 505 -3.77 -4.85 -9.18
N ASP A 506 -4.18 -3.65 -8.80
CA ASP A 506 -5.23 -3.53 -7.79
C ASP A 506 -6.52 -4.20 -8.28
N PRO A 507 -7.22 -4.97 -7.42
CA PRO A 507 -8.46 -5.60 -7.82
C PRO A 507 -9.49 -4.56 -8.26
N VAL A 508 -10.09 -4.71 -9.45
CA VAL A 508 -11.07 -3.74 -9.97
C VAL A 508 -12.45 -4.35 -10.10
N GLN A 509 -13.46 -3.63 -9.62
CA GLN A 509 -14.87 -3.97 -9.74
C GLN A 509 -15.53 -3.16 -10.86
N ILE A 510 -16.27 -3.83 -11.75
CA ILE A 510 -17.01 -3.21 -12.86
C ILE A 510 -18.46 -3.68 -12.82
N SER A 511 -19.41 -2.75 -12.73
CA SER A 511 -20.84 -3.03 -12.79
C SER A 511 -21.39 -2.86 -14.20
N PHE A 512 -22.01 -3.91 -14.75
CA PHE A 512 -22.53 -3.94 -16.12
C PHE A 512 -24.05 -3.72 -16.14
N LYS A 513 -24.48 -2.49 -16.42
CA LYS A 513 -25.91 -2.10 -16.38
C LYS A 513 -26.61 -2.23 -17.73
N SER A 514 -25.85 -2.22 -18.84
CA SER A 514 -26.42 -2.25 -20.18
C SER A 514 -25.86 -3.40 -21.03
N GLY A 515 -26.65 -3.85 -22.02
CA GLY A 515 -26.17 -4.83 -23.00
C GLY A 515 -24.99 -4.31 -23.83
N LYS A 516 -24.81 -2.99 -23.93
CA LYS A 516 -23.66 -2.35 -24.58
C LYS A 516 -22.38 -2.61 -23.80
N ASP A 517 -22.41 -2.51 -22.47
CA ASP A 517 -21.23 -2.69 -21.62
C ASP A 517 -20.70 -4.12 -21.74
N LEU A 518 -21.61 -5.10 -21.78
CA LEU A 518 -21.29 -6.50 -22.02
C LEU A 518 -20.74 -6.75 -23.41
N ALA A 519 -21.31 -6.12 -24.44
CA ALA A 519 -20.79 -6.22 -25.81
C ALA A 519 -19.38 -5.62 -25.91
N ILE A 520 -19.11 -4.52 -25.22
CA ILE A 520 -17.77 -3.90 -25.16
C ILE A 520 -16.79 -4.84 -24.47
N LEU A 521 -17.13 -5.42 -23.31
CA LEU A 521 -16.25 -6.36 -22.62
C LEU A 521 -15.98 -7.60 -23.48
N ARG A 522 -17.03 -8.19 -24.09
CA ARG A 522 -16.89 -9.34 -24.99
C ARG A 522 -16.14 -9.05 -26.28
N SER A 523 -16.06 -7.78 -26.69
CA SER A 523 -15.23 -7.36 -27.85
C SER A 523 -13.73 -7.36 -27.53
N LYS A 524 -13.35 -7.43 -26.25
CA LYS A 524 -11.94 -7.46 -25.85
C LYS A 524 -11.39 -8.87 -26.04
N GLU A 525 -10.40 -8.99 -26.92
CA GLU A 525 -9.75 -10.27 -27.21
C GLU A 525 -9.10 -10.91 -25.97
N TRP A 526 -8.68 -10.09 -25.00
CA TRP A 526 -8.06 -10.54 -23.76
C TRP A 526 -9.04 -11.06 -22.70
N PHE A 527 -10.35 -10.90 -22.90
CA PHE A 527 -11.37 -11.34 -21.97
C PHE A 527 -11.94 -12.69 -22.42
N HIS A 528 -11.74 -13.72 -21.59
CA HIS A 528 -12.22 -15.07 -21.88
C HIS A 528 -13.20 -15.52 -20.81
N LEU A 529 -14.37 -15.97 -21.23
CA LEU A 529 -15.43 -16.45 -20.34
C LEU A 529 -15.48 -17.98 -20.40
N ASP A 530 -15.33 -18.63 -19.25
CA ASP A 530 -15.33 -20.09 -19.14
C ASP A 530 -16.75 -20.67 -19.07
N LYS A 531 -17.73 -19.85 -18.66
CA LYS A 531 -19.12 -20.25 -18.43
C LYS A 531 -20.07 -19.27 -19.11
N GLU A 532 -21.00 -19.75 -19.93
CA GLU A 532 -22.09 -18.91 -20.43
C GLU A 532 -23.05 -18.54 -19.29
N ILE A 533 -22.85 -17.35 -18.73
CA ILE A 533 -23.67 -16.77 -17.66
C ILE A 533 -24.24 -15.44 -18.18
N ASP A 534 -25.48 -15.12 -17.83
CA ASP A 534 -26.03 -13.78 -18.06
C ASP A 534 -25.38 -12.78 -17.10
N LEU A 535 -24.65 -11.84 -17.67
CA LEU A 535 -23.87 -10.84 -16.93
C LEU A 535 -24.63 -9.51 -16.81
N LYS A 536 -25.89 -9.45 -17.27
CA LYS A 536 -26.70 -8.23 -17.18
C LYS A 536 -27.03 -7.91 -15.72
N ASP A 537 -26.84 -6.64 -15.35
CA ASP A 537 -27.02 -6.11 -14.00
C ASP A 537 -26.13 -6.80 -12.95
N GLN A 538 -25.05 -7.44 -13.40
CA GLN A 538 -24.04 -8.08 -12.55
C GLN A 538 -22.83 -7.18 -12.37
N THR A 539 -22.09 -7.44 -11.31
CA THR A 539 -20.83 -6.76 -11.01
C THR A 539 -19.70 -7.77 -10.98
N LEU A 540 -18.66 -7.55 -11.78
CA LEU A 540 -17.50 -8.42 -11.88
C LEU A 540 -16.29 -7.82 -11.20
N THR A 541 -15.50 -8.68 -10.58
CA THR A 541 -14.23 -8.35 -9.95
C THR A 541 -13.09 -8.95 -10.75
N PHE A 542 -12.14 -8.12 -11.16
CA PHE A 542 -10.94 -8.50 -11.89
C PHE A 542 -9.75 -8.47 -10.95
N ARG A 543 -9.06 -9.60 -10.79
CA ARG A 543 -7.80 -9.70 -10.05
C ARG A 543 -6.71 -10.12 -11.02
N CYS A 544 -5.84 -9.19 -11.39
CA CYS A 544 -4.87 -9.38 -12.47
C CYS A 544 -3.44 -9.11 -12.00
N GLU A 545 -2.50 -9.70 -12.70
CA GLU A 545 -1.07 -9.48 -12.57
C GLU A 545 -0.51 -9.17 -13.95
N SER A 546 0.41 -8.21 -14.00
CA SER A 546 1.07 -7.79 -15.23
C SER A 546 2.57 -7.97 -15.14
N VAL A 547 3.16 -8.41 -16.25
CA VAL A 547 4.59 -8.50 -16.46
C VAL A 547 4.96 -7.61 -17.65
N TYR A 548 5.73 -6.57 -17.37
CA TYR A 548 6.24 -5.61 -18.33
C TYR A 548 7.72 -5.88 -18.60
N LYS A 549 8.13 -5.90 -19.87
CA LYS A 549 9.54 -5.80 -20.28
C LYS A 549 9.72 -4.52 -21.10
N PHE A 550 10.86 -3.86 -20.99
CA PHE A 550 11.05 -2.53 -21.61
C PHE A 550 11.96 -2.61 -22.84
N LYS A 551 11.71 -1.70 -23.79
CA LYS A 551 12.56 -1.44 -24.96
C LYS A 551 13.29 -0.10 -24.82
N SER A 552 12.66 0.85 -24.16
CA SER A 552 13.18 2.18 -23.83
C SER A 552 12.44 2.73 -22.61
N GLU A 553 12.74 3.96 -22.19
CA GLU A 553 12.12 4.61 -21.04
C GLU A 553 10.57 4.59 -21.06
N SER A 554 9.95 4.75 -22.23
CA SER A 554 8.50 4.91 -22.37
C SER A 554 7.83 3.85 -23.25
N VAL A 555 8.60 2.85 -23.72
CA VAL A 555 8.11 1.83 -24.64
C VAL A 555 8.39 0.46 -24.07
N TYR A 556 7.35 -0.34 -23.92
CA TYR A 556 7.44 -1.74 -23.54
C TYR A 556 7.87 -2.57 -24.74
N SER A 557 8.78 -3.52 -24.52
CA SER A 557 9.13 -4.55 -25.50
C SER A 557 8.08 -5.67 -25.53
N SER A 558 7.51 -6.00 -24.36
CA SER A 558 6.37 -6.90 -24.22
C SER A 558 5.53 -6.56 -22.99
N ILE A 559 4.24 -6.83 -23.06
CA ILE A 559 3.31 -6.80 -21.94
C ILE A 559 2.60 -8.14 -21.88
N LYS A 560 2.57 -8.76 -20.70
CA LYS A 560 1.72 -9.92 -20.43
C LYS A 560 0.87 -9.62 -19.20
N THR A 561 -0.44 -9.63 -19.34
CA THR A 561 -1.38 -9.41 -18.22
C THR A 561 -2.32 -10.59 -18.14
N THR A 562 -2.29 -11.28 -17.00
CA THR A 562 -3.13 -12.44 -16.74
C THR A 562 -3.93 -12.24 -15.47
N GLY A 563 -5.13 -12.79 -15.39
CA GLY A 563 -5.95 -12.60 -14.21
C GLY A 563 -7.19 -13.45 -14.16
N LYS A 564 -7.89 -13.38 -13.02
CA LYS A 564 -9.15 -14.05 -12.78
C LYS A 564 -10.30 -13.06 -12.86
N VAL A 565 -11.39 -13.49 -13.49
CA VAL A 565 -12.66 -12.77 -13.52
C VAL A 565 -13.62 -13.45 -12.55
N LEU A 566 -14.02 -12.73 -11.53
CA LEU A 566 -14.80 -13.21 -10.40
C LEU A 566 -16.20 -12.59 -10.42
N LEU A 567 -17.22 -13.40 -10.15
CA LEU A 567 -18.59 -12.96 -9.94
C LEU A 567 -19.01 -13.28 -8.52
N GLU A 568 -19.49 -12.27 -7.80
CA GLU A 568 -20.12 -12.46 -6.49
C GLU A 568 -21.61 -12.75 -6.68
N LEU A 569 -22.04 -13.96 -6.34
CA LEU A 569 -23.44 -14.36 -6.43
C LEU A 569 -24.29 -13.69 -5.34
N PRO A 570 -25.63 -13.68 -5.46
CA PRO A 570 -26.51 -13.25 -4.37
C PRO A 570 -26.30 -14.02 -3.05
N THR A 571 -25.82 -15.27 -3.14
CA THR A 571 -25.38 -16.10 -2.00
C THR A 571 -24.07 -15.64 -1.38
N LYS A 572 -23.43 -14.59 -1.93
CA LYS A 572 -22.13 -14.05 -1.52
C LYS A 572 -20.96 -15.03 -1.71
N GLU A 573 -21.21 -16.11 -2.43
CA GLU A 573 -20.20 -17.00 -2.97
C GLU A 573 -19.52 -16.31 -4.15
N VAL A 574 -18.18 -16.33 -4.17
CA VAL A 574 -17.39 -15.75 -5.27
C VAL A 574 -16.93 -16.89 -6.15
N ILE A 575 -17.42 -16.92 -7.39
CA ILE A 575 -17.03 -17.92 -8.38
C ILE A 575 -16.16 -17.29 -9.46
N GLN A 576 -15.16 -18.03 -9.93
CA GLN A 576 -14.47 -17.66 -11.17
C GLN A 576 -15.37 -18.02 -12.36
N ILE A 577 -15.57 -17.05 -13.24
CA ILE A 577 -16.40 -17.18 -14.44
C ILE A 577 -15.59 -17.06 -15.73
N GLY A 578 -14.33 -16.64 -15.63
CA GLY A 578 -13.44 -16.43 -16.76
C GLY A 578 -12.04 -16.01 -16.34
N SER A 579 -11.24 -15.65 -17.33
CA SER A 579 -9.87 -15.19 -17.19
C SER A 579 -9.61 -13.95 -18.04
N VAL A 580 -8.55 -13.23 -17.65
CA VAL A 580 -7.89 -12.24 -18.47
C VAL A 580 -6.61 -12.86 -18.98
N ASP A 581 -6.38 -12.78 -20.29
CA ASP A 581 -5.13 -13.19 -20.93
C ASP A 581 -4.79 -12.22 -22.06
N TYR A 582 -3.92 -11.26 -21.75
CA TYR A 582 -3.43 -10.28 -22.71
C TYR A 582 -1.93 -10.47 -22.91
N GLU A 583 -1.51 -10.62 -24.15
CA GLU A 583 -0.11 -10.66 -24.54
C GLU A 583 0.13 -9.76 -25.75
N ALA A 584 1.10 -8.87 -25.65
CA ALA A 584 1.46 -7.96 -26.73
C ALA A 584 2.97 -7.71 -26.77
N GLY A 585 3.48 -7.42 -27.97
CA GLY A 585 4.85 -6.97 -28.20
C GLY A 585 5.03 -5.48 -27.90
N VAL A 586 5.63 -4.74 -28.84
CA VAL A 586 5.96 -3.32 -28.67
C VAL A 586 4.71 -2.49 -28.39
N SER A 587 4.64 -1.91 -27.19
CA SER A 587 3.45 -1.24 -26.67
C SER A 587 3.82 0.02 -25.88
N HIS A 588 2.90 0.99 -25.82
CA HIS A 588 3.08 2.24 -25.06
C HIS A 588 2.27 2.27 -23.74
N GLY A 589 1.49 1.23 -23.48
CA GLY A 589 0.61 1.16 -22.32
C GLY A 589 -0.13 -0.18 -22.28
N ASN A 590 -0.72 -0.48 -21.14
CA ASN A 590 -1.50 -1.69 -20.93
C ASN A 590 -3.00 -1.41 -21.16
N PRO A 591 -3.62 -1.96 -22.22
CA PRO A 591 -5.03 -1.71 -22.51
C PRO A 591 -5.99 -2.35 -21.51
N VAL A 592 -5.54 -3.38 -20.77
CA VAL A 592 -6.36 -4.03 -19.73
C VAL A 592 -6.56 -3.08 -18.55
N THR A 593 -5.47 -2.54 -18.00
CA THR A 593 -5.54 -1.63 -16.84
C THR A 593 -6.10 -0.26 -17.21
N ASP A 594 -5.85 0.23 -18.43
CA ASP A 594 -6.52 1.43 -18.95
C ASP A 594 -8.04 1.23 -19.09
N TYR A 595 -8.49 0.04 -19.50
CA TYR A 595 -9.92 -0.27 -19.49
C TYR A 595 -10.48 -0.31 -18.08
N PHE A 596 -9.79 -0.94 -17.13
CA PHE A 596 -10.21 -1.02 -15.73
C PHE A 596 -10.32 0.36 -15.07
N SER A 597 -9.32 1.21 -15.22
CA SER A 597 -9.30 2.56 -14.62
C SER A 597 -10.43 3.47 -15.13
N ARG A 598 -10.84 3.32 -16.39
CA ARG A 598 -11.90 4.15 -16.99
C ARG A 598 -13.32 3.62 -16.74
N ASN A 599 -13.48 2.32 -16.53
CA ASN A 599 -14.78 1.66 -16.49
C ASN A 599 -15.11 1.00 -15.14
N GLY A 600 -14.16 0.95 -14.21
CA GLY A 600 -14.30 0.29 -12.92
C GLY A 600 -13.86 1.12 -11.72
N GLN A 601 -13.99 0.52 -10.55
CA GLN A 601 -13.54 1.06 -9.27
C GLN A 601 -12.70 0.01 -8.54
N THR A 602 -11.58 0.42 -7.96
CA THR A 602 -10.70 -0.49 -7.21
C THR A 602 -11.37 -0.98 -5.91
N ILE A 603 -11.23 -2.27 -5.61
CA ILE A 603 -11.67 -2.94 -4.38
C ILE A 603 -10.50 -2.87 -3.39
N GLU A 604 -10.76 -2.46 -2.15
CA GLU A 604 -9.75 -2.22 -1.11
C GLU A 604 -9.01 -0.89 -1.28
N GLN A 605 -9.77 0.22 -1.26
CA GLN A 605 -9.18 1.56 -1.21
C GLN A 605 -8.92 1.98 0.23
N ASP A 606 -7.78 2.64 0.43
CA ASP A 606 -7.53 3.47 1.60
C ASP A 606 -8.62 4.53 1.71
N VAL A 607 -9.49 4.39 2.71
CA VAL A 607 -10.52 5.40 2.98
C VAL A 607 -9.89 6.50 3.81
N LYS A 608 -9.46 7.58 3.14
CA LYS A 608 -8.89 8.76 3.80
C LYS A 608 -9.98 9.54 4.51
N PHE A 609 -9.64 10.07 5.68
CA PHE A 609 -10.51 11.01 6.38
C PHE A 609 -10.53 12.35 5.67
N GLU A 610 -11.64 13.09 5.81
CA GLU A 610 -11.71 14.49 5.37
C GLU A 610 -10.65 15.35 6.08
N ASN A 611 -10.44 15.09 7.37
CA ASN A 611 -9.44 15.75 8.18
C ASN A 611 -8.57 14.70 8.88
N ALA A 612 -7.27 14.79 8.68
CA ALA A 612 -6.31 13.92 9.34
C ALA A 612 -6.22 14.26 10.85
N ILE A 613 -6.01 13.24 11.68
CA ILE A 613 -6.01 13.35 13.14
C ILE A 613 -4.57 13.20 13.66
N PRO A 614 -3.92 14.26 14.17
CA PRO A 614 -2.61 14.14 14.80
C PRO A 614 -2.69 13.26 16.05
N LEU A 615 -1.81 12.26 16.15
CA LEU A 615 -1.72 11.39 17.33
C LEU A 615 -0.68 11.93 18.32
N ALA A 616 0.49 12.28 17.80
CA ALA A 616 1.58 12.90 18.53
C ALA A 616 2.44 13.71 17.57
N SER A 617 2.78 14.93 17.96
CA SER A 617 3.44 15.90 17.09
C SER A 617 4.35 16.89 17.83
N GLY A 618 4.53 16.73 19.14
CA GLY A 618 5.40 17.58 19.95
C GLY A 618 6.82 17.01 20.10
N GLU A 619 7.51 17.45 21.16
CA GLU A 619 8.90 17.03 21.46
C GLU A 619 8.97 15.61 22.03
N GLU A 620 7.84 15.01 22.40
CA GLU A 620 7.73 13.67 22.98
C GLU A 620 8.19 12.54 22.03
N LEU A 621 8.17 12.79 20.71
CA LEU A 621 8.61 11.83 19.69
C LEU A 621 10.03 12.10 19.17
N ARG A 622 10.91 12.62 20.03
CA ARG A 622 12.33 12.77 19.71
C ARG A 622 13.07 11.45 19.87
N SER A 623 13.76 11.04 18.83
CA SER A 623 14.75 9.96 18.88
C SER A 623 16.15 10.50 18.54
N LYS A 624 17.17 9.72 18.83
CA LYS A 624 18.57 10.09 18.54
C LYS A 624 19.24 8.94 17.81
N ALA A 625 19.88 9.25 16.68
CA ALA A 625 20.71 8.28 15.97
C ALA A 625 21.86 7.79 16.87
N PRO A 626 22.28 6.52 16.76
CA PRO A 626 23.30 5.96 17.62
C PRO A 626 24.64 6.67 17.36
N SER A 627 25.54 6.66 18.33
CA SER A 627 26.87 7.25 18.17
C SER A 627 27.78 6.45 17.24
N THR A 628 27.47 5.17 17.03
CA THR A 628 28.14 4.24 16.12
C THR A 628 27.13 3.26 15.53
N ASN A 629 27.35 2.85 14.28
CA ASN A 629 26.47 1.92 13.57
C ASN A 629 26.90 0.45 13.70
N GLU A 630 28.03 0.17 14.35
CA GLU A 630 28.56 -1.19 14.51
C GLU A 630 27.62 -2.16 15.23
N PRO A 631 26.92 -1.78 16.32
CA PRO A 631 25.98 -2.67 16.99
C PRO A 631 24.87 -3.15 16.06
N TYR A 632 24.30 -2.25 15.26
CA TYR A 632 23.25 -2.59 14.30
C TYR A 632 23.78 -3.46 13.16
N ALA A 633 24.96 -3.15 12.62
CA ALA A 633 25.61 -3.96 11.58
C ALA A 633 25.81 -5.41 12.03
N LYS A 634 26.25 -5.61 13.28
CA LYS A 634 26.47 -6.95 13.85
C LYS A 634 25.18 -7.76 13.96
N VAL A 635 24.09 -7.17 14.46
CA VAL A 635 22.84 -7.91 14.70
C VAL A 635 22.01 -8.11 13.45
N SER A 636 22.10 -7.20 12.47
CA SER A 636 21.36 -7.28 11.21
C SER A 636 22.06 -8.09 10.13
N GLY A 637 23.39 -8.23 10.23
CA GLY A 637 24.23 -8.77 9.15
C GLY A 637 24.53 -7.76 8.03
N ASP A 638 24.07 -6.51 8.15
CA ASP A 638 24.39 -5.45 7.20
C ASP A 638 25.77 -4.83 7.50
N TYR A 639 26.81 -5.52 7.00
CA TYR A 639 28.20 -5.08 7.05
C TYR A 639 28.59 -4.09 5.95
N ASN A 640 27.65 -3.33 5.38
CA ASN A 640 27.97 -2.34 4.36
C ASN A 640 28.95 -1.27 4.91
N PRO A 641 30.17 -1.13 4.34
CA PRO A 641 31.22 -0.31 4.94
C PRO A 641 30.91 1.18 4.98
N ILE A 642 29.95 1.66 4.20
CA ILE A 642 29.55 3.08 4.20
C ILE A 642 29.04 3.54 5.57
N HIS A 643 28.56 2.62 6.41
CA HIS A 643 28.02 2.92 7.73
C HIS A 643 29.07 2.88 8.85
N VAL A 644 30.20 2.20 8.62
CA VAL A 644 31.18 1.91 9.68
C VAL A 644 32.59 2.42 9.34
N SER A 645 32.89 2.67 8.07
CA SER A 645 34.23 3.03 7.60
C SER A 645 34.28 4.41 6.94
N ARG A 646 35.10 5.29 7.50
CA ARG A 646 35.32 6.64 6.99
C ARG A 646 35.80 6.63 5.55
N VAL A 647 36.74 5.73 5.22
CA VAL A 647 37.36 5.68 3.88
C VAL A 647 36.38 5.24 2.79
N PHE A 648 35.48 4.31 3.08
CA PHE A 648 34.43 3.90 2.13
C PHE A 648 33.34 4.97 1.98
N ALA A 649 32.90 5.57 3.08
CA ALA A 649 31.96 6.70 3.04
C ALA A 649 32.53 7.88 2.23
N ALA A 650 33.82 8.20 2.43
CA ALA A 650 34.52 9.24 1.68
C ALA A 650 34.66 8.89 0.19
N TYR A 651 35.00 7.64 -0.15
CA TYR A 651 35.05 7.19 -1.56
C TYR A 651 33.70 7.35 -2.26
N ALA A 652 32.61 6.98 -1.59
CA ALA A 652 31.24 7.14 -2.08
C ALA A 652 30.73 8.60 -2.04
N LYS A 653 31.55 9.54 -1.54
CA LYS A 653 31.23 10.97 -1.36
C LYS A 653 29.98 11.20 -0.51
N LEU A 654 29.81 10.38 0.52
CA LEU A 654 28.79 10.56 1.54
C LEU A 654 29.27 11.58 2.58
N PRO A 655 28.37 12.25 3.31
CA PRO A 655 28.75 13.25 4.33
C PRO A 655 29.56 12.66 5.50
N GLY A 656 29.51 11.34 5.69
CA GLY A 656 30.23 10.62 6.73
C GLY A 656 29.72 9.18 6.81
N THR A 657 30.01 8.50 7.91
CA THR A 657 29.49 7.17 8.21
C THR A 657 28.01 7.24 8.60
N ILE A 658 27.14 7.40 7.60
CA ILE A 658 25.69 7.59 7.78
C ILE A 658 25.05 6.40 8.52
N THR A 659 23.99 6.65 9.28
CA THR A 659 23.23 5.61 9.97
C THR A 659 22.50 4.69 8.99
N HIS A 660 22.39 3.40 9.31
CA HIS A 660 21.62 2.44 8.51
C HIS A 660 20.17 2.90 8.35
N GLY A 661 19.65 2.86 7.12
CA GLY A 661 18.23 3.13 6.87
C GLY A 661 17.34 2.16 7.66
N MET A 662 17.74 0.90 7.74
CA MET A 662 17.01 -0.14 8.48
C MET A 662 17.01 0.06 10.01
N TYR A 663 18.05 0.70 10.58
CA TYR A 663 17.99 1.17 11.97
C TYR A 663 16.92 2.24 12.12
N SER A 664 16.90 3.23 11.23
CA SER A 664 15.91 4.31 11.26
C SER A 664 14.50 3.76 11.10
N SER A 665 14.28 2.79 10.20
CA SER A 665 13.03 2.05 10.07
C SER A 665 12.60 1.43 11.41
N GLY A 666 13.47 0.64 12.04
CA GLY A 666 13.14 -0.03 13.30
C GLY A 666 12.90 0.91 14.48
N SER A 667 13.70 1.98 14.58
CA SER A 667 13.56 3.01 15.62
C SER A 667 12.27 3.81 15.45
N ILE A 668 11.90 4.19 14.23
CA ILE A 668 10.65 4.92 13.98
C ILE A 668 9.43 3.99 14.12
N ARG A 669 9.53 2.73 13.67
CA ARG A 669 8.47 1.74 13.86
C ARG A 669 8.22 1.47 15.34
N SER A 670 9.25 1.42 16.19
CA SER A 670 9.05 1.25 17.63
C SER A 670 8.29 2.44 18.26
N LEU A 671 8.51 3.67 17.78
CA LEU A 671 7.71 4.83 18.21
C LEU A 671 6.25 4.69 17.77
N VAL A 672 5.98 4.22 16.55
CA VAL A 672 4.61 3.95 16.07
C VAL A 672 3.94 2.87 16.93
N GLU A 673 4.65 1.79 17.25
CA GLU A 673 4.16 0.71 18.10
C GLU A 673 3.83 1.18 19.52
N GLU A 674 4.68 2.00 20.12
CA GLU A 674 4.45 2.56 21.45
C GLU A 674 3.28 3.55 21.45
N TRP A 675 3.31 4.56 20.57
CA TRP A 675 2.42 5.72 20.65
C TRP A 675 1.12 5.58 19.88
N ALA A 676 1.12 4.88 18.73
CA ALA A 676 -0.09 4.68 17.93
C ALA A 676 -0.78 3.34 18.23
N ALA A 677 -0.01 2.31 18.63
CA ALA A 677 -0.55 0.99 19.00
C ALA A 677 -0.64 0.75 20.52
N ASN A 678 -0.31 1.75 21.36
CA ASN A 678 -0.32 1.66 22.83
C ASN A 678 0.55 0.51 23.36
N SER A 679 1.74 0.32 22.78
CA SER A 679 2.71 -0.74 23.12
C SER A 679 2.19 -2.17 22.93
N ILE A 680 1.14 -2.37 22.11
CA ILE A 680 0.62 -3.69 21.76
C ILE A 680 1.20 -4.11 20.40
N ALA A 681 2.32 -4.82 20.44
CA ALA A 681 3.09 -5.22 19.25
C ALA A 681 2.27 -5.94 18.16
N SER A 682 1.30 -6.77 18.55
CA SER A 682 0.47 -7.53 17.60
C SER A 682 -0.48 -6.68 16.75
N ARG A 683 -0.70 -5.40 17.11
CA ARG A 683 -1.58 -4.51 16.35
C ARG A 683 -0.90 -3.94 15.11
N VAL A 684 0.41 -3.74 15.07
CA VAL A 684 1.07 -3.23 13.86
C VAL A 684 1.16 -4.37 12.85
N ARG A 685 0.44 -4.25 11.71
CA ARG A 685 0.33 -5.30 10.69
C ARG A 685 1.09 -4.99 9.42
N ALA A 686 1.29 -3.71 9.11
CA ALA A 686 2.17 -3.29 8.05
C ALA A 686 2.90 -2.01 8.44
N PHE A 687 4.12 -1.85 7.93
CA PHE A 687 4.91 -0.64 8.09
C PHE A 687 5.79 -0.44 6.86
N ASN A 688 5.65 0.70 6.18
CA ASN A 688 6.46 1.09 5.05
C ASN A 688 7.23 2.37 5.37
N ALA A 689 8.51 2.42 5.02
CA ALA A 689 9.39 3.55 5.20
C ALA A 689 10.14 3.87 3.91
N THR A 690 10.11 5.14 3.51
CA THR A 690 10.92 5.72 2.43
C THR A 690 12.04 6.55 3.04
N PHE A 691 13.28 6.25 2.66
CA PHE A 691 14.49 6.92 3.11
C PHE A 691 14.77 8.13 2.21
N VAL A 692 14.20 9.28 2.57
CA VAL A 692 14.28 10.53 1.79
C VAL A 692 15.63 11.22 1.96
N GLY A 693 16.18 11.16 3.18
CA GLY A 693 17.43 11.83 3.55
C GLY A 693 18.37 10.91 4.32
N MET A 694 19.65 11.30 4.36
CA MET A 694 20.66 10.59 5.14
C MET A 694 20.76 11.18 6.54
N VAL A 695 21.01 10.34 7.53
CA VAL A 695 21.19 10.71 8.94
C VAL A 695 22.60 10.37 9.36
N LEU A 696 23.28 11.27 10.06
CA LEU A 696 24.58 11.01 10.66
C LEU A 696 24.43 10.50 12.11
N PRO A 697 25.42 9.74 12.62
CA PRO A 697 25.46 9.33 14.02
C PRO A 697 25.32 10.53 14.97
N ASN A 698 24.52 10.35 16.02
CA ASN A 698 24.12 11.37 17.00
C ASN A 698 23.15 12.46 16.55
N ASP A 699 22.71 12.49 15.30
CA ASP A 699 21.65 13.40 14.86
C ASP A 699 20.39 13.21 15.72
N ILE A 700 19.73 14.32 16.06
CA ILE A 700 18.45 14.31 16.77
C ILE A 700 17.33 14.37 15.75
N LEU A 701 16.40 13.42 15.85
CA LEU A 701 15.28 13.26 14.93
C LEU A 701 13.97 13.54 15.64
N GLN A 702 13.08 14.30 15.00
CA GLN A 702 11.72 14.53 15.48
C GLN A 702 10.74 13.86 14.52
N THR A 703 9.85 13.03 15.07
CA THR A 703 8.85 12.31 14.30
C THR A 703 7.45 12.84 14.58
N SER A 704 6.61 12.88 13.57
CA SER A 704 5.18 13.18 13.68
C SER A 704 4.36 11.97 13.25
N LEU A 705 3.28 11.69 13.99
CA LEU A 705 2.36 10.59 13.74
C LEU A 705 0.96 11.14 13.50
N VAL A 706 0.38 10.83 12.35
CA VAL A 706 -0.93 11.34 11.95
C VAL A 706 -1.79 10.20 11.44
N HIS A 707 -2.97 10.01 12.03
CA HIS A 707 -3.96 9.07 11.54
C HIS A 707 -4.75 9.68 10.38
N ILE A 708 -4.57 9.13 9.17
CA ILE A 708 -5.04 9.75 7.92
C ILE A 708 -6.23 9.03 7.28
N GLY A 709 -6.51 7.78 7.66
CA GLY A 709 -7.57 6.98 7.05
C GLY A 709 -7.65 5.56 7.59
N MET A 710 -8.50 4.74 6.98
CA MET A 710 -8.76 3.35 7.38
C MET A 710 -8.69 2.41 6.18
N VAL A 711 -8.26 1.16 6.42
CA VAL A 711 -8.28 0.07 5.45
C VAL A 711 -8.61 -1.24 6.15
N ASN A 712 -9.70 -1.91 5.74
CA ASN A 712 -10.11 -3.21 6.27
C ASN A 712 -10.14 -3.30 7.81
N GLY A 713 -10.63 -2.24 8.48
CA GLY A 713 -10.72 -2.13 9.94
C GLY A 713 -9.42 -1.76 10.63
N ARG A 714 -8.35 -1.49 9.88
CA ARG A 714 -7.04 -1.07 10.40
C ARG A 714 -6.83 0.41 10.16
N LYS A 715 -6.20 1.07 11.13
CA LYS A 715 -5.83 2.49 11.07
C LYS A 715 -4.63 2.69 10.17
N ILE A 716 -4.73 3.63 9.24
CA ILE A 716 -3.61 4.11 8.44
C ILE A 716 -2.98 5.29 9.17
N ILE A 717 -1.73 5.10 9.60
CA ILE A 717 -0.92 6.11 10.31
C ILE A 717 0.20 6.56 9.39
N LYS A 718 0.15 7.82 8.97
CA LYS A 718 1.26 8.48 8.27
C LYS A 718 2.33 8.90 9.27
N VAL A 719 3.58 8.70 8.88
CA VAL A 719 4.77 9.03 9.66
C VAL A 719 5.67 9.97 8.87
N GLU A 720 6.13 11.04 9.50
CA GLU A 720 7.16 11.90 8.93
C GLU A 720 8.21 12.21 9.99
N THR A 721 9.47 11.93 9.68
CA THR A 721 10.63 12.18 10.54
C THR A 721 11.54 13.22 9.90
N LYS A 722 11.91 14.22 10.69
CA LYS A 722 12.83 15.29 10.30
C LYS A 722 14.06 15.32 11.19
N ASN A 723 15.20 15.75 10.64
CA ASN A 723 16.36 16.10 11.46
C ASN A 723 16.11 17.49 12.09
N VAL A 724 16.23 17.56 13.42
CA VAL A 724 15.87 18.75 14.22
C VAL A 724 16.80 19.93 13.94
N GLU A 725 18.07 19.69 13.63
CA GLU A 725 19.07 20.76 13.48
C GLU A 725 18.93 21.52 12.16
N ASN A 726 18.47 20.85 11.10
CA ASN A 726 18.39 21.42 9.75
C ASN A 726 16.98 21.42 9.14
N ASP A 727 15.96 20.91 9.86
CA ASP A 727 14.56 20.79 9.44
C ASP A 727 14.34 20.05 8.11
N THR A 728 15.25 19.13 7.76
CA THR A 728 15.11 18.31 6.55
C THR A 728 14.37 17.00 6.83
N THR A 729 13.44 16.63 5.96
CA THR A 729 12.72 15.34 6.04
C THR A 729 13.67 14.21 5.68
N VAL A 730 13.82 13.24 6.59
CA VAL A 730 14.74 12.10 6.43
C VAL A 730 14.00 10.79 6.16
N LEU A 731 12.80 10.63 6.72
CA LEU A 731 11.98 9.43 6.54
C LEU A 731 10.51 9.84 6.40
N VAL A 732 9.83 9.25 5.42
CA VAL A 732 8.37 9.31 5.29
C VAL A 732 7.86 7.87 5.25
N GLY A 733 6.84 7.57 6.04
CA GLY A 733 6.33 6.22 6.14
C GLY A 733 4.83 6.16 6.38
N GLU A 734 4.32 4.94 6.37
CA GLU A 734 2.93 4.61 6.65
C GLU A 734 2.85 3.29 7.40
N ALA A 735 1.96 3.21 8.39
CA ALA A 735 1.71 2.02 9.17
C ALA A 735 0.23 1.64 9.15
N GLU A 736 -0.06 0.35 9.03
CA GLU A 736 -1.39 -0.20 9.22
C GLU A 736 -1.47 -0.85 10.60
N ILE A 737 -2.34 -0.32 11.46
CA ILE A 737 -2.45 -0.74 12.86
C ILE A 737 -3.88 -1.22 13.15
N GLU A 738 -4.03 -2.41 13.72
CA GLU A 738 -5.31 -2.93 14.18
C GLU A 738 -5.98 -1.99 15.19
N GLN A 739 -7.30 -1.92 15.12
CA GLN A 739 -8.10 -1.30 16.16
C GLN A 739 -8.02 -2.10 17.47
N PRO A 740 -8.46 -1.52 18.60
CA PRO A 740 -8.78 -2.31 19.77
C PRO A 740 -9.75 -3.45 19.45
N VAL A 741 -9.67 -4.54 20.23
CA VAL A 741 -10.62 -5.66 20.11
C VAL A 741 -12.03 -5.09 20.21
N THR A 742 -12.79 -5.26 19.15
CA THR A 742 -14.11 -4.65 18.97
C THR A 742 -15.15 -5.75 18.91
N THR A 743 -16.31 -5.48 19.50
CA THR A 743 -17.49 -6.35 19.41
C THR A 743 -18.67 -5.52 18.93
N TYR A 744 -19.38 -5.97 17.90
CA TYR A 744 -20.62 -5.35 17.46
C TYR A 744 -21.83 -6.04 18.08
N VAL A 745 -22.68 -5.26 18.75
CA VAL A 745 -23.96 -5.73 19.30
C VAL A 745 -25.11 -5.07 18.56
N PHE A 746 -26.05 -5.89 18.08
CA PHE A 746 -27.22 -5.43 17.32
C PHE A 746 -28.45 -5.39 18.23
N THR A 747 -29.27 -4.36 18.07
CA THR A 747 -30.42 -4.08 18.95
C THR A 747 -31.61 -4.97 18.61
N GLY A 748 -32.41 -5.28 19.64
CA GLY A 748 -33.67 -5.97 19.47
C GLY A 748 -34.84 -5.01 19.19
N GLN A 749 -36.03 -5.57 19.02
CA GLN A 749 -37.27 -4.80 18.96
C GLN A 749 -37.55 -4.06 20.28
N GLY A 750 -38.19 -2.89 20.19
CA GLY A 750 -38.51 -2.01 21.32
C GLY A 750 -37.85 -0.64 21.24
N SER A 751 -36.82 -0.48 20.38
CA SER A 751 -36.09 0.76 20.12
C SER A 751 -36.55 1.51 18.86
N GLN A 752 -37.54 0.98 18.13
CA GLN A 752 -38.00 1.59 16.87
C GLN A 752 -38.61 2.97 17.10
N GLU A 753 -38.33 3.88 16.17
CA GLU A 753 -38.88 5.22 16.15
C GLU A 753 -39.12 5.71 14.72
N GLN A 754 -40.08 6.60 14.56
CA GLN A 754 -40.39 7.20 13.25
C GLN A 754 -39.18 7.98 12.75
N GLY A 755 -38.80 7.75 11.50
CA GLY A 755 -37.66 8.40 10.86
C GLY A 755 -36.29 7.77 11.16
N MET A 756 -36.23 6.64 11.88
CA MET A 756 -34.96 5.98 12.20
C MET A 756 -34.10 5.72 10.94
N GLY A 757 -32.83 6.10 11.00
CA GLY A 757 -31.86 5.92 9.91
C GLY A 757 -32.09 6.78 8.65
N MET A 758 -33.10 7.66 8.62
CA MET A 758 -33.40 8.46 7.43
C MET A 758 -32.37 9.56 7.15
N ASP A 759 -31.71 10.08 8.18
CA ASP A 759 -30.56 10.98 7.99
C ASP A 759 -29.44 10.26 7.22
N LEU A 760 -29.11 9.03 7.62
CA LEU A 760 -28.12 8.20 6.94
C LEU A 760 -28.56 7.80 5.52
N TYR A 761 -29.84 7.48 5.32
CA TYR A 761 -30.41 7.23 3.99
C TYR A 761 -30.21 8.42 3.04
N ASN A 762 -30.30 9.65 3.56
CA ASN A 762 -30.13 10.86 2.76
C ASN A 762 -28.66 11.20 2.49
N SER A 763 -27.73 10.82 3.38
CA SER A 763 -26.31 11.20 3.29
C SER A 763 -25.36 10.12 2.77
N SER A 764 -25.75 8.84 2.77
CA SER A 764 -24.90 7.71 2.38
C SER A 764 -25.52 6.91 1.24
N ASP A 765 -24.85 6.87 0.09
CA ASP A 765 -25.30 6.12 -1.09
C ASP A 765 -25.39 4.61 -0.83
N VAL A 766 -24.47 4.08 -0.02
CA VAL A 766 -24.45 2.65 0.35
C VAL A 766 -25.64 2.30 1.24
N ALA A 767 -25.92 3.13 2.26
CA ALA A 767 -27.08 2.94 3.12
C ALA A 767 -28.40 3.08 2.33
N LYS A 768 -28.45 4.05 1.41
CA LYS A 768 -29.59 4.28 0.53
C LYS A 768 -29.91 3.07 -0.32
N GLU A 769 -28.91 2.46 -0.94
CA GLU A 769 -29.09 1.26 -1.78
C GLU A 769 -29.65 0.08 -0.99
N VAL A 770 -29.25 -0.09 0.28
CA VAL A 770 -29.80 -1.15 1.16
C VAL A 770 -31.30 -0.97 1.34
N TRP A 771 -31.75 0.25 1.66
CA TRP A 771 -33.16 0.58 1.83
C TRP A 771 -33.94 0.48 0.51
N ASP A 772 -33.43 1.05 -0.57
CA ASP A 772 -34.09 1.08 -1.87
C ASP A 772 -34.29 -0.33 -2.46
N ARG A 773 -33.33 -1.24 -2.25
CA ARG A 773 -33.45 -2.66 -2.64
C ARG A 773 -34.55 -3.36 -1.86
N ALA A 774 -34.55 -3.22 -0.54
CA ALA A 774 -35.55 -3.83 0.32
C ALA A 774 -36.94 -3.29 0.06
N ASP A 775 -37.09 -1.98 -0.09
CA ASP A 775 -38.36 -1.32 -0.37
C ASP A 775 -38.95 -1.78 -1.71
N ARG A 776 -38.13 -1.82 -2.76
CA ARG A 776 -38.55 -2.32 -4.07
C ARG A 776 -38.98 -3.78 -4.01
N HIS A 777 -38.29 -4.61 -3.20
CA HIS A 777 -38.69 -6.00 -2.94
C HIS A 777 -40.06 -6.07 -2.25
N PHE A 778 -40.29 -5.28 -1.20
CA PHE A 778 -41.59 -5.21 -0.52
C PHE A 778 -42.71 -4.72 -1.43
N VAL A 779 -42.51 -3.65 -2.20
CA VAL A 779 -43.53 -3.12 -3.13
C VAL A 779 -43.87 -4.13 -4.23
N ASN A 780 -42.90 -4.93 -4.68
CA ASN A 780 -43.11 -5.90 -5.75
C ASN A 780 -43.75 -7.21 -5.27
N ASN A 781 -43.46 -7.65 -4.04
CA ASN A 781 -43.87 -8.96 -3.54
C ASN A 781 -44.98 -8.91 -2.48
N TYR A 782 -45.09 -7.81 -1.72
CA TYR A 782 -46.06 -7.63 -0.64
C TYR A 782 -46.93 -6.37 -0.78
N GLY A 783 -46.60 -5.48 -1.73
CA GLY A 783 -47.47 -4.37 -2.11
C GLY A 783 -47.48 -3.17 -1.17
N PHE A 784 -46.45 -3.01 -0.33
CA PHE A 784 -46.26 -1.83 0.52
C PHE A 784 -44.82 -1.32 0.46
N SER A 785 -44.61 -0.05 0.82
CA SER A 785 -43.28 0.56 0.96
C SER A 785 -42.88 0.57 2.44
N ILE A 786 -41.75 -0.07 2.76
CA ILE A 786 -41.20 -0.04 4.12
C ILE A 786 -40.65 1.35 4.44
N LEU A 787 -40.15 2.08 3.44
CA LEU A 787 -39.69 3.46 3.61
C LEU A 787 -40.84 4.40 4.01
N ASP A 788 -42.02 4.26 3.41
CA ASP A 788 -43.19 5.04 3.79
C ASP A 788 -43.63 4.76 5.23
N ILE A 789 -43.63 3.48 5.65
CA ILE A 789 -43.94 3.09 7.03
C ILE A 789 -42.95 3.72 8.02
N VAL A 790 -41.64 3.69 7.73
CA VAL A 790 -40.62 4.26 8.62
C VAL A 790 -40.70 5.79 8.67
N LYS A 791 -40.92 6.46 7.52
CA LYS A 791 -40.95 7.93 7.44
C LYS A 791 -42.23 8.52 8.03
N ASN A 792 -43.38 7.93 7.73
CA ASN A 792 -44.69 8.52 7.99
C ASN A 792 -45.49 7.81 9.09
N ASN A 793 -45.12 6.57 9.44
CA ASN A 793 -45.76 5.73 10.48
C ASN A 793 -47.30 5.80 10.47
N PRO A 794 -47.97 5.41 9.37
CA PRO A 794 -49.42 5.44 9.28
C PRO A 794 -50.07 4.46 10.27
N ASN A 795 -51.30 4.73 10.70
CA ASN A 795 -52.06 3.83 11.57
C ASN A 795 -52.69 2.64 10.83
N GLU A 796 -52.95 2.79 9.54
CA GLU A 796 -53.51 1.74 8.69
C GLU A 796 -52.85 1.75 7.30
N LEU A 797 -52.80 0.59 6.65
CA LEU A 797 -52.23 0.42 5.32
C LEU A 797 -53.02 -0.62 4.56
N THR A 798 -53.65 -0.20 3.47
CA THR A 798 -54.40 -1.09 2.57
C THR A 798 -53.51 -1.53 1.40
N VAL A 799 -53.27 -2.83 1.32
CA VAL A 799 -52.64 -3.47 0.15
C VAL A 799 -53.72 -3.80 -0.86
N HIS A 800 -53.59 -3.32 -2.09
CA HIS A 800 -54.54 -3.57 -3.17
C HIS A 800 -54.04 -4.66 -4.13
N PHE A 801 -54.86 -5.68 -4.38
CA PHE A 801 -54.54 -6.83 -5.23
C PHE A 801 -55.01 -6.65 -6.69
N GLY A 802 -55.04 -5.41 -7.17
CA GLY A 802 -55.49 -5.06 -8.52
C GLY A 802 -54.54 -5.50 -9.65
N GLY A 803 -55.11 -5.90 -10.79
CA GLY A 803 -54.35 -6.24 -11.99
C GLY A 803 -53.52 -7.53 -11.89
N ALA A 804 -52.64 -7.78 -12.86
CA ALA A 804 -51.82 -8.99 -12.90
C ALA A 804 -50.76 -9.03 -11.78
N LYS A 805 -50.15 -7.88 -11.46
CA LYS A 805 -49.17 -7.76 -10.37
C LYS A 805 -49.82 -7.97 -9.00
N GLY A 806 -50.97 -7.33 -8.75
CA GLY A 806 -51.67 -7.45 -7.47
C GLY A 806 -52.15 -8.87 -7.16
N ARG A 807 -52.56 -9.65 -8.18
CA ARG A 807 -52.87 -11.08 -8.00
C ARG A 807 -51.66 -11.89 -7.54
N LYS A 808 -50.46 -11.65 -8.10
CA LYS A 808 -49.22 -12.32 -7.65
C LYS A 808 -48.89 -11.97 -6.20
N ILE A 809 -49.02 -10.70 -5.83
CA ILE A 809 -48.82 -10.25 -4.44
C ILE A 809 -49.79 -10.96 -3.50
N ARG A 810 -51.06 -11.07 -3.89
CA ARG A 810 -52.07 -11.81 -3.11
C ARG A 810 -51.70 -13.28 -2.96
N ASP A 811 -51.24 -13.93 -4.03
CA ASP A 811 -50.83 -15.33 -4.00
C ASP A 811 -49.65 -15.54 -3.05
N ASN A 812 -48.73 -14.58 -2.93
CA ASN A 812 -47.66 -14.60 -1.91
C ASN A 812 -48.25 -14.62 -0.49
N TYR A 813 -49.23 -13.75 -0.18
CA TYR A 813 -49.91 -13.76 1.12
C TYR A 813 -50.67 -15.07 1.38
N ILE A 814 -51.33 -15.64 0.37
CA ILE A 814 -52.03 -16.94 0.48
C ILE A 814 -51.05 -18.08 0.77
N SER A 815 -49.83 -18.01 0.22
CA SER A 815 -48.79 -19.02 0.41
C SER A 815 -48.16 -19.01 1.80
N MET A 816 -48.38 -17.96 2.59
CA MET A 816 -47.88 -17.86 3.96
C MET A 816 -48.68 -18.77 4.89
N MET A 817 -48.07 -19.91 5.24
CA MET A 817 -48.66 -20.96 6.08
C MET A 817 -47.87 -21.08 7.37
N PHE A 818 -48.54 -21.11 8.51
CA PHE A 818 -47.90 -21.48 9.77
C PHE A 818 -48.39 -22.87 10.19
N GLU A 819 -47.53 -23.63 10.86
CA GLU A 819 -47.94 -24.90 11.46
C GLU A 819 -48.07 -24.67 12.97
N THR A 820 -49.22 -25.04 13.53
CA THR A 820 -49.42 -25.15 14.97
C THR A 820 -49.64 -26.60 15.33
N VAL A 821 -48.97 -27.05 16.38
CA VAL A 821 -49.25 -28.33 17.02
C VAL A 821 -50.47 -28.13 17.90
N GLY A 822 -51.57 -28.84 17.61
CA GLY A 822 -52.76 -28.80 18.47
C GLY A 822 -52.52 -29.51 19.80
N ASP A 823 -53.42 -29.32 20.77
CA ASP A 823 -53.39 -30.02 22.07
C ASP A 823 -53.47 -31.56 21.93
N ASP A 824 -53.90 -32.04 20.75
CA ASP A 824 -53.97 -33.43 20.31
C ASP A 824 -52.64 -33.99 19.77
N GLY A 825 -51.61 -33.15 19.62
CA GLY A 825 -50.30 -33.51 19.06
C GLY A 825 -50.26 -33.55 17.52
N GLU A 826 -51.36 -33.24 16.82
CA GLU A 826 -51.38 -33.17 15.36
C GLU A 826 -50.87 -31.82 14.85
N ILE A 827 -50.04 -31.86 13.80
CA ILE A 827 -49.53 -30.67 13.12
C ILE A 827 -50.64 -30.15 12.18
N LYS A 828 -51.24 -29.00 12.54
CA LYS A 828 -52.23 -28.30 11.70
C LYS A 828 -51.53 -27.17 10.95
N SER A 829 -51.50 -27.29 9.63
CA SER A 829 -51.02 -26.21 8.77
C SER A 829 -52.17 -25.24 8.50
N GLU A 830 -52.05 -24.02 9.01
CA GLU A 830 -53.04 -22.95 8.91
C GLU A 830 -52.50 -21.79 8.07
N LYS A 831 -53.40 -21.10 7.36
CA LYS A 831 -53.06 -19.85 6.67
C LYS A 831 -52.84 -18.74 7.70
N ILE A 832 -51.74 -17.99 7.56
CA ILE A 832 -51.50 -16.80 8.39
C ILE A 832 -52.65 -15.79 8.22
N PHE A 833 -53.08 -15.57 6.97
CA PHE A 833 -54.20 -14.71 6.63
C PHE A 833 -55.42 -15.55 6.25
N LYS A 834 -56.42 -15.63 7.13
CA LYS A 834 -57.64 -16.44 6.90
C LYS A 834 -58.63 -15.73 5.98
N GLU A 835 -58.56 -14.40 5.96
CA GLU A 835 -59.39 -13.45 5.22
C GLU A 835 -58.89 -13.15 3.80
N ILE A 836 -57.69 -13.61 3.44
CA ILE A 836 -57.14 -13.45 2.08
C ILE A 836 -57.34 -14.75 1.30
N ASP A 837 -58.19 -14.69 0.28
CA ASP A 837 -58.44 -15.79 -0.65
C ASP A 837 -58.38 -15.32 -2.12
N HIS A 838 -58.74 -16.20 -3.06
CA HIS A 838 -58.68 -15.88 -4.49
C HIS A 838 -59.71 -14.85 -4.97
N THR A 839 -60.64 -14.44 -4.10
CA THR A 839 -61.67 -13.41 -4.35
C THR A 839 -61.35 -12.07 -3.69
N THR A 840 -60.51 -12.05 -2.65
CA THR A 840 -60.08 -10.84 -1.95
C THR A 840 -59.39 -9.86 -2.90
N THR A 841 -59.85 -8.60 -2.93
CA THR A 841 -59.32 -7.52 -3.79
C THR A 841 -58.35 -6.58 -3.06
N SER A 842 -58.38 -6.56 -1.74
CA SER A 842 -57.49 -5.77 -0.89
C SER A 842 -57.47 -6.32 0.54
N HIS A 843 -56.42 -6.03 1.28
CA HIS A 843 -56.29 -6.34 2.70
C HIS A 843 -55.74 -5.11 3.45
N THR A 844 -56.24 -4.83 4.65
CA THR A 844 -55.83 -3.66 5.44
C THR A 844 -55.16 -4.10 6.74
N PHE A 845 -53.92 -3.67 6.92
CA PHE A 845 -53.22 -3.74 8.20
C PHE A 845 -53.63 -2.56 9.07
N VAL A 846 -53.89 -2.80 10.36
CA VAL A 846 -54.31 -1.76 11.32
C VAL A 846 -53.47 -1.87 12.59
N SER A 847 -52.95 -0.75 13.07
CA SER A 847 -52.26 -0.62 14.35
C SER A 847 -52.62 0.71 15.02
N PRO A 848 -53.29 0.69 16.19
CA PRO A 848 -53.70 1.92 16.88
C PRO A 848 -52.55 2.85 17.26
N THR A 849 -51.35 2.31 17.48
CA THR A 849 -50.15 3.07 17.85
C THR A 849 -49.25 3.39 16.65
N GLY A 850 -49.69 3.09 15.42
CA GLY A 850 -48.90 3.21 14.20
C GLY A 850 -48.32 1.86 13.75
N LEU A 851 -48.26 1.64 12.43
CA LEU A 851 -47.80 0.38 11.85
C LEU A 851 -46.33 0.09 12.12
N LEU A 852 -45.50 1.11 12.35
CA LEU A 852 -44.10 0.90 12.75
C LEU A 852 -43.98 0.20 14.10
N SER A 853 -45.03 0.21 14.93
CA SER A 853 -45.11 -0.53 16.20
C SER A 853 -45.65 -1.95 16.06
N ALA A 854 -46.19 -2.31 14.88
CA ALA A 854 -46.68 -3.65 14.63
C ALA A 854 -45.51 -4.57 14.26
N THR A 855 -45.39 -5.70 14.95
CA THR A 855 -44.21 -6.56 14.98
C THR A 855 -43.69 -6.94 13.59
N GLN A 856 -44.57 -7.24 12.65
CA GLN A 856 -44.25 -7.59 11.26
C GLN A 856 -43.60 -6.46 10.46
N PHE A 857 -43.83 -5.19 10.80
CA PHE A 857 -43.19 -4.04 10.15
C PHE A 857 -42.01 -3.51 10.96
N THR A 858 -42.09 -3.55 12.29
CA THR A 858 -41.00 -3.18 13.19
C THR A 858 -39.73 -3.99 12.92
N GLN A 859 -39.86 -5.31 12.76
CA GLN A 859 -38.71 -6.19 12.61
C GLN A 859 -37.92 -5.91 11.31
N PRO A 860 -38.52 -5.91 10.10
CA PRO A 860 -37.84 -5.50 8.88
C PRO A 860 -37.24 -4.11 8.98
N ALA A 861 -37.97 -3.14 9.52
CA ALA A 861 -37.51 -1.76 9.61
C ALA A 861 -36.22 -1.64 10.45
N LEU A 862 -36.17 -2.28 11.63
CA LEU A 862 -34.97 -2.29 12.48
C LEU A 862 -33.80 -3.00 11.79
N THR A 863 -34.04 -4.17 11.19
CA THR A 863 -32.96 -4.91 10.51
C THR A 863 -32.37 -4.14 9.35
N LEU A 864 -33.18 -3.37 8.62
CA LEU A 864 -32.72 -2.52 7.51
C LEU A 864 -31.93 -1.32 8.02
N MET A 865 -32.39 -0.67 9.08
CA MET A 865 -31.66 0.43 9.72
C MET A 865 -30.27 -0.03 10.18
N GLU A 866 -30.20 -1.18 10.84
CA GLU A 866 -28.96 -1.74 11.35
C GLU A 866 -28.01 -2.21 10.24
N LYS A 867 -28.53 -2.94 9.25
CA LYS A 867 -27.75 -3.40 8.09
C LYS A 867 -27.26 -2.21 7.26
N ALA A 868 -28.08 -1.18 7.04
CA ALA A 868 -27.67 0.03 6.34
C ALA A 868 -26.56 0.79 7.09
N SER A 869 -26.68 0.88 8.42
CA SER A 869 -25.65 1.48 9.28
C SER A 869 -24.35 0.69 9.22
N TYR A 870 -24.42 -0.64 9.29
CA TYR A 870 -23.27 -1.52 9.18
C TYR A 870 -22.58 -1.41 7.80
N GLU A 871 -23.34 -1.42 6.70
CA GLU A 871 -22.75 -1.32 5.37
C GLU A 871 -22.08 0.05 5.14
N ASP A 872 -22.63 1.13 5.71
CA ASP A 872 -21.95 2.44 5.71
C ASP A 872 -20.62 2.39 6.50
N ILE A 873 -20.62 1.83 7.72
CA ILE A 873 -19.40 1.64 8.53
C ILE A 873 -18.37 0.79 7.78
N LYS A 874 -18.80 -0.29 7.15
CA LYS A 874 -17.95 -1.18 6.35
C LYS A 874 -17.38 -0.46 5.12
N SER A 875 -18.18 0.35 4.43
CA SER A 875 -17.72 1.13 3.27
C SER A 875 -16.62 2.14 3.62
N LYS A 876 -16.59 2.58 4.89
CA LYS A 876 -15.54 3.45 5.44
C LYS A 876 -14.31 2.70 5.95
N GLY A 877 -14.24 1.39 5.72
CA GLY A 877 -13.11 0.55 6.14
C GLY A 877 -12.98 0.39 7.66
N LEU A 878 -14.07 0.51 8.42
CA LEU A 878 -14.02 0.54 9.90
C LEU A 878 -14.20 -0.83 10.57
N VAL A 879 -14.58 -1.88 9.82
CA VAL A 879 -14.88 -3.21 10.38
C VAL A 879 -13.62 -4.06 10.48
N PRO A 880 -13.14 -4.42 11.69
CA PRO A 880 -11.98 -5.31 11.86
C PRO A 880 -12.28 -6.72 11.37
N SER A 881 -11.25 -7.44 10.90
CA SER A 881 -11.41 -8.82 10.44
C SER A 881 -11.70 -9.82 11.58
N ASP A 882 -11.18 -9.53 12.77
CA ASP A 882 -11.31 -10.38 13.97
C ASP A 882 -12.29 -9.76 14.98
N VAL A 883 -13.50 -9.47 14.50
CA VAL A 883 -14.56 -8.85 15.28
C VAL A 883 -15.51 -9.92 15.81
N MET A 884 -15.86 -9.82 17.10
CA MET A 884 -16.94 -10.62 17.67
C MET A 884 -18.28 -9.92 17.43
N PHE A 885 -19.36 -10.66 17.32
CA PHE A 885 -20.69 -10.07 17.16
C PHE A 885 -21.79 -10.89 17.79
N ALA A 886 -22.80 -10.18 18.26
CA ALA A 886 -24.02 -10.72 18.82
C ALA A 886 -25.17 -9.79 18.46
N GLY A 887 -26.41 -10.28 18.56
CA GLY A 887 -27.57 -9.41 18.41
C GLY A 887 -28.67 -9.87 19.32
N HIS A 888 -29.31 -8.94 20.03
CA HIS A 888 -30.34 -9.29 21.00
C HIS A 888 -31.64 -9.63 20.27
N SER A 889 -32.15 -10.86 20.43
CA SER A 889 -33.42 -11.29 19.85
C SER A 889 -33.49 -11.10 18.33
N LEU A 890 -34.11 -10.02 17.85
CA LEU A 890 -34.18 -9.66 16.43
C LEU A 890 -32.80 -9.33 15.85
N GLY A 891 -31.95 -8.66 16.63
CA GLY A 891 -30.64 -8.20 16.17
C GLY A 891 -29.74 -9.36 15.72
N GLU A 892 -30.02 -10.60 16.13
CA GLU A 892 -29.27 -11.79 15.70
C GLU A 892 -29.29 -11.95 14.17
N TYR A 893 -30.43 -11.67 13.53
CA TYR A 893 -30.59 -11.74 12.07
C TYR A 893 -29.81 -10.62 11.39
N SER A 894 -29.90 -9.40 11.93
CA SER A 894 -29.13 -8.25 11.46
C SER A 894 -27.62 -8.50 11.56
N ALA A 895 -27.16 -9.07 12.67
CA ALA A 895 -25.76 -9.34 12.92
C ALA A 895 -25.19 -10.41 11.97
N LEU A 896 -25.89 -11.54 11.83
CA LEU A 896 -25.51 -12.61 10.91
C LEU A 896 -25.52 -12.17 9.44
N SER A 897 -26.52 -11.39 9.03
CA SER A 897 -26.56 -10.83 7.67
C SER A 897 -25.48 -9.77 7.48
N SER A 898 -25.15 -8.98 8.50
CA SER A 898 -24.11 -7.94 8.44
C SER A 898 -22.71 -8.53 8.32
N LEU A 899 -22.28 -9.32 9.32
CA LEU A 899 -20.88 -9.74 9.45
C LEU A 899 -20.57 -11.03 8.69
N ALA A 900 -21.45 -12.03 8.77
CA ALA A 900 -21.24 -13.31 8.10
C ALA A 900 -21.92 -13.37 6.71
N ASN A 901 -22.72 -12.36 6.36
CA ASN A 901 -23.41 -12.25 5.06
C ASN A 901 -24.20 -13.50 4.68
N VAL A 902 -24.81 -14.16 5.68
CA VAL A 902 -25.51 -15.45 5.53
C VAL A 902 -26.73 -15.35 4.62
N MET A 903 -27.38 -14.17 4.58
CA MET A 903 -28.55 -13.91 3.75
C MET A 903 -28.42 -12.56 3.03
N PRO A 904 -28.83 -12.47 1.75
CA PRO A 904 -28.98 -11.21 1.05
C PRO A 904 -30.12 -10.38 1.68
N ILE A 905 -30.16 -9.08 1.36
CA ILE A 905 -31.12 -8.13 1.94
C ILE A 905 -32.56 -8.59 1.69
N GLU A 906 -32.88 -9.04 0.49
CA GLU A 906 -34.22 -9.49 0.10
C GLU A 906 -34.68 -10.71 0.93
N SER A 907 -33.79 -11.70 1.10
CA SER A 907 -34.09 -12.87 1.94
C SER A 907 -34.14 -12.53 3.42
N LEU A 908 -33.29 -11.61 3.90
CA LEU A 908 -33.32 -11.14 5.28
C LEU A 908 -34.70 -10.54 5.59
N VAL A 909 -35.18 -9.62 4.76
CA VAL A 909 -36.46 -8.95 5.00
C VAL A 909 -37.66 -9.87 4.86
N ASP A 910 -37.60 -10.87 3.97
CA ASP A 910 -38.60 -11.93 3.89
C ASP A 910 -38.67 -12.71 5.20
N VAL A 911 -37.50 -13.17 5.70
CA VAL A 911 -37.40 -13.96 6.93
C VAL A 911 -37.92 -13.18 8.14
N VAL A 912 -37.52 -11.92 8.31
CA VAL A 912 -37.93 -11.15 9.49
C VAL A 912 -39.39 -10.64 9.40
N PHE A 913 -39.91 -10.40 8.20
CA PHE A 913 -41.34 -10.12 8.00
C PHE A 913 -42.17 -11.37 8.35
N TYR A 914 -41.78 -12.53 7.83
CA TYR A 914 -42.42 -13.81 8.12
C TYR A 914 -42.35 -14.18 9.60
N ARG A 915 -41.21 -13.90 10.25
CA ARG A 915 -41.02 -14.08 11.69
C ARG A 915 -42.03 -13.24 12.47
N GLY A 916 -42.16 -11.96 12.14
CA GLY A 916 -43.11 -11.07 12.79
C GLY A 916 -44.56 -11.52 12.62
N MET A 917 -44.95 -11.95 11.42
CA MET A 917 -46.28 -12.49 11.14
C MET A 917 -46.57 -13.80 11.91
N THR A 918 -45.64 -14.76 11.88
CA THR A 918 -45.77 -16.02 12.61
C THR A 918 -45.96 -15.77 14.11
N MET A 919 -45.18 -14.87 14.69
CA MET A 919 -45.30 -14.49 16.11
C MET A 919 -46.66 -13.84 16.41
N GLN A 920 -47.17 -13.02 15.51
CA GLN A 920 -48.43 -12.31 15.72
C GLN A 920 -49.65 -13.24 15.71
N VAL A 921 -49.64 -14.24 14.83
CA VAL A 921 -50.75 -15.20 14.63
C VAL A 921 -50.68 -16.40 15.57
N ALA A 922 -49.49 -16.72 16.11
CA ALA A 922 -49.32 -17.81 17.07
C ALA A 922 -50.11 -17.62 18.38
N VAL A 923 -50.57 -16.40 18.67
CA VAL A 923 -51.34 -16.09 19.88
C VAL A 923 -52.80 -15.84 19.51
N PRO A 924 -53.78 -16.54 20.11
CA PRO A 924 -55.20 -16.26 19.95
C PRO A 924 -55.55 -14.82 20.38
N ARG A 925 -56.40 -14.16 19.60
CA ARG A 925 -56.82 -12.78 19.83
C ARG A 925 -58.34 -12.65 19.89
N ASP A 926 -58.83 -11.69 20.67
CA ASP A 926 -60.24 -11.34 20.73
C ASP A 926 -60.69 -10.52 19.50
N GLU A 927 -61.97 -10.15 19.44
CA GLU A 927 -62.56 -9.35 18.35
C GLU A 927 -61.90 -7.98 18.16
N LEU A 928 -61.16 -7.49 19.16
CA LEU A 928 -60.42 -6.22 19.14
C LEU A 928 -58.92 -6.42 18.89
N GLY A 929 -58.48 -7.64 18.59
CA GLY A 929 -57.08 -7.98 18.32
C GLY A 929 -56.19 -8.07 19.56
N ARG A 930 -56.77 -8.05 20.77
CA ARG A 930 -56.05 -8.14 22.05
C ARG A 930 -55.80 -9.59 22.42
N SER A 931 -54.78 -9.84 23.22
CA SER A 931 -54.35 -11.19 23.64
C SER A 931 -54.27 -11.25 25.16
N ASN A 932 -54.44 -12.45 25.73
CA ASN A 932 -54.25 -12.74 27.15
C ASN A 932 -52.77 -12.99 27.53
N TYR A 933 -51.84 -12.63 26.66
CA TYR A 933 -50.40 -12.74 26.91
C TYR A 933 -49.71 -11.37 26.84
N GLY A 934 -48.59 -11.25 27.55
CA GLY A 934 -47.79 -10.04 27.57
C GLY A 934 -46.37 -10.29 28.06
N MET A 935 -45.66 -9.21 28.35
CA MET A 935 -44.30 -9.25 28.88
C MET A 935 -44.05 -8.11 29.89
N CYS A 936 -43.20 -8.36 30.87
CA CYS A 936 -42.84 -7.41 31.91
C CYS A 936 -41.32 -7.37 32.12
N ALA A 937 -40.74 -6.18 32.20
CA ALA A 937 -39.38 -5.99 32.67
C ALA A 937 -39.35 -6.00 34.21
N VAL A 938 -38.52 -6.85 34.80
CA VAL A 938 -38.36 -7.02 36.24
C VAL A 938 -36.97 -6.54 36.66
N ASN A 939 -36.92 -5.75 37.73
CA ASN A 939 -35.69 -5.31 38.38
C ASN A 939 -35.61 -5.90 39.80
N PRO A 940 -34.93 -7.05 39.97
CA PRO A 940 -34.75 -7.74 41.26
C PRO A 940 -34.27 -6.84 42.39
N THR A 941 -33.28 -5.98 42.11
CA THR A 941 -32.71 -5.03 43.09
C THR A 941 -33.75 -4.07 43.67
N ARG A 942 -34.83 -3.78 42.93
CA ARG A 942 -35.94 -2.94 43.41
C ARG A 942 -36.87 -3.69 44.36
N VAL A 943 -36.84 -5.02 44.43
CA VAL A 943 -37.56 -5.80 45.44
C VAL A 943 -36.80 -5.67 46.78
N SER A 944 -35.57 -6.17 46.84
CA SER A 944 -34.63 -5.95 47.93
C SER A 944 -33.18 -6.09 47.42
N PRO A 945 -32.17 -5.54 48.15
CA PRO A 945 -30.76 -5.72 47.77
C PRO A 945 -30.26 -7.18 47.82
N SER A 946 -30.91 -8.06 48.58
CA SER A 946 -30.59 -9.49 48.67
C SER A 946 -31.35 -10.37 47.69
N PHE A 947 -32.32 -9.81 46.96
CA PHE A 947 -33.12 -10.54 45.98
C PHE A 947 -32.35 -10.68 44.66
N ASN A 948 -31.73 -11.85 44.47
CA ASN A 948 -30.81 -12.16 43.37
C ASN A 948 -31.49 -12.94 42.21
N ASP A 949 -30.72 -13.25 41.18
CA ASP A 949 -31.11 -14.07 40.01
C ASP A 949 -31.84 -15.37 40.40
N ALA A 950 -31.26 -16.14 41.31
CA ALA A 950 -31.82 -17.40 41.77
C ALA A 950 -33.17 -17.21 42.47
N ALA A 951 -33.32 -16.15 43.28
CA ALA A 951 -34.58 -15.83 43.93
C ALA A 951 -35.68 -15.45 42.92
N LEU A 952 -35.35 -14.68 41.87
CA LEU A 952 -36.33 -14.36 40.82
C LEU A 952 -36.76 -15.61 40.05
N ARG A 953 -35.80 -16.46 39.64
CA ARG A 953 -36.09 -17.73 38.94
C ARG A 953 -37.00 -18.62 39.78
N PHE A 954 -36.65 -18.80 41.05
CA PHE A 954 -37.46 -19.57 41.98
C PHE A 954 -38.89 -19.02 42.09
N VAL A 955 -39.07 -17.71 42.22
CA VAL A 955 -40.43 -17.12 42.29
C VAL A 955 -41.20 -17.34 40.98
N VAL A 956 -40.56 -17.16 39.83
CA VAL A 956 -41.20 -17.37 38.52
C VAL A 956 -41.62 -18.83 38.33
N ASP A 957 -40.71 -19.76 38.63
CA ASP A 957 -40.96 -21.21 38.51
C ASP A 957 -42.11 -21.63 39.42
N GLU A 958 -42.13 -21.16 40.67
CA GLU A 958 -43.19 -21.50 41.63
C GLU A 958 -44.54 -20.89 41.25
N VAL A 959 -44.58 -19.65 40.72
CA VAL A 959 -45.81 -19.05 40.20
C VAL A 959 -46.34 -19.86 39.02
N SER A 960 -45.47 -20.26 38.09
CA SER A 960 -45.83 -21.06 36.92
C SER A 960 -46.34 -22.46 37.31
N GLU A 961 -45.60 -23.18 38.17
CA GLU A 961 -45.94 -24.53 38.62
C GLU A 961 -47.25 -24.56 39.41
N LYS A 962 -47.46 -23.57 40.29
CA LYS A 962 -48.62 -23.52 41.17
C LYS A 962 -49.91 -23.13 40.46
N THR A 963 -49.85 -22.17 39.54
CA THR A 963 -51.04 -21.70 38.79
C THR A 963 -51.33 -22.56 37.55
N GLY A 964 -50.32 -23.24 37.02
CA GLY A 964 -50.40 -23.93 35.73
C GLY A 964 -50.43 -22.97 34.53
N TRP A 965 -50.29 -21.66 34.75
CA TRP A 965 -50.19 -20.67 33.68
C TRP A 965 -48.75 -20.51 33.23
N LEU A 966 -48.55 -20.27 31.93
CA LEU A 966 -47.24 -19.99 31.37
C LEU A 966 -46.66 -18.70 31.98
N LEU A 967 -45.48 -18.81 32.58
CA LEU A 967 -44.65 -17.67 32.98
C LEU A 967 -43.18 -18.07 32.96
N GLU A 968 -42.38 -17.38 32.15
CA GLU A 968 -40.96 -17.67 31.99
C GLU A 968 -40.13 -16.38 31.97
N ILE A 969 -38.89 -16.46 32.45
CA ILE A 969 -37.89 -15.41 32.20
C ILE A 969 -37.33 -15.64 30.80
N VAL A 970 -37.59 -14.71 29.90
CA VAL A 970 -37.24 -14.83 28.47
C VAL A 970 -36.08 -13.93 28.05
N ASN A 971 -35.75 -12.90 28.84
CA ASN A 971 -34.54 -12.12 28.63
C ASN A 971 -33.71 -12.01 29.91
N TYR A 972 -32.50 -12.55 29.85
CA TYR A 972 -31.46 -12.45 30.86
C TYR A 972 -30.50 -11.30 30.48
N ASN A 973 -30.95 -10.05 30.65
CA ASN A 973 -30.22 -8.89 30.11
C ASN A 973 -29.06 -8.45 31.01
N VAL A 974 -29.35 -8.15 32.27
CA VAL A 974 -28.36 -7.68 33.23
C VAL A 974 -28.62 -8.31 34.59
N GLU A 975 -27.60 -8.97 35.12
CA GLU A 975 -27.67 -9.68 36.39
C GLU A 975 -28.26 -8.78 37.49
N ASN A 976 -29.23 -9.31 38.22
CA ASN A 976 -29.94 -8.68 39.35
C ASN A 976 -30.66 -7.35 39.06
N THR A 977 -30.65 -6.83 37.83
CA THR A 977 -31.16 -5.47 37.53
C THR A 977 -32.14 -5.42 36.38
N GLN A 978 -31.97 -6.23 35.33
CA GLN A 978 -32.87 -6.25 34.20
C GLN A 978 -33.09 -7.67 33.70
N TYR A 979 -34.29 -8.17 33.99
CA TYR A 979 -34.84 -9.39 33.41
C TYR A 979 -36.14 -9.05 32.70
N VAL A 980 -36.55 -9.86 31.74
CA VAL A 980 -37.89 -9.75 31.15
C VAL A 980 -38.60 -11.09 31.30
N THR A 981 -39.77 -11.05 31.91
CA THR A 981 -40.67 -12.20 32.00
C THR A 981 -41.77 -12.10 30.94
N ALA A 982 -42.19 -13.25 30.42
CA ALA A 982 -43.24 -13.37 29.43
C ALA A 982 -44.19 -14.50 29.82
N GLY A 983 -45.46 -14.35 29.49
CA GLY A 983 -46.46 -15.33 29.89
C GLY A 983 -47.89 -14.84 29.75
N ASP A 984 -48.80 -15.59 30.35
CA ASP A 984 -50.20 -15.21 30.52
C ASP A 984 -50.29 -13.93 31.37
N LEU A 985 -51.17 -12.99 31.02
CA LEU A 985 -51.35 -11.74 31.74
C LEU A 985 -51.74 -11.97 33.21
N ARG A 986 -52.45 -13.06 33.52
CA ARG A 986 -52.79 -13.45 34.89
C ARG A 986 -51.54 -13.83 35.68
N ALA A 987 -50.61 -14.56 35.06
CA ALA A 987 -49.36 -14.96 35.70
C ALA A 987 -48.41 -13.76 35.89
N LEU A 988 -48.37 -12.83 34.93
CA LEU A 988 -47.59 -11.60 35.03
C LEU A 988 -48.12 -10.64 36.11
N ASP A 989 -49.44 -10.53 36.25
CA ASP A 989 -50.07 -9.76 37.34
C ASP A 989 -49.80 -10.43 38.70
N THR A 990 -49.93 -11.75 38.78
CA THR A 990 -49.58 -12.56 39.97
C THR A 990 -48.12 -12.31 40.36
N LEU A 991 -47.17 -12.46 39.44
CA LEU A 991 -45.75 -12.20 39.68
C LEU A 991 -45.52 -10.78 40.20
N THR A 992 -46.14 -9.78 39.55
CA THR A 992 -46.01 -8.37 39.96
C THR A 992 -46.46 -8.18 41.41
N ASN A 993 -47.59 -8.79 41.79
CA ASN A 993 -48.14 -8.68 43.13
C ASN A 993 -47.33 -9.48 44.16
N VAL A 994 -46.84 -10.69 43.83
CA VAL A 994 -45.92 -11.46 44.68
C VAL A 994 -44.67 -10.63 45.00
N LEU A 995 -44.04 -10.02 43.99
CA LEU A 995 -42.86 -9.19 44.20
C LEU A 995 -43.16 -7.92 45.02
N ASN A 996 -44.35 -7.33 44.85
CA ASN A 996 -44.79 -6.21 45.69
C ASN A 996 -44.98 -6.64 47.15
N VAL A 997 -45.58 -7.80 47.41
CA VAL A 997 -45.79 -8.37 48.74
C VAL A 997 -44.45 -8.68 49.41
N ILE A 998 -43.54 -9.36 48.71
CA ILE A 998 -42.18 -9.65 49.21
C ILE A 998 -41.46 -8.36 49.60
N LYS A 999 -41.55 -7.32 48.77
CA LYS A 999 -40.95 -6.01 49.05
C LYS A 999 -41.56 -5.33 50.27
N LEU A 1000 -42.88 -5.24 50.35
CA LEU A 1000 -43.59 -4.56 51.44
C LEU A 1000 -43.37 -5.27 52.78
N ASN A 1001 -43.38 -6.60 52.77
CA ASN A 1001 -43.13 -7.43 53.95
C ASN A 1001 -41.62 -7.61 54.26
N LYS A 1002 -40.74 -7.06 53.41
CA LYS A 1002 -39.27 -7.17 53.52
C LYS A 1002 -38.79 -8.62 53.68
N ILE A 1003 -39.45 -9.53 52.97
CA ILE A 1003 -39.16 -10.96 53.00
C ILE A 1003 -37.84 -11.19 52.24
N ASP A 1004 -36.87 -11.80 52.92
CA ASP A 1004 -35.58 -12.13 52.34
C ASP A 1004 -35.56 -13.63 52.01
N ILE A 1005 -35.90 -13.98 50.77
CA ILE A 1005 -35.98 -15.37 50.32
C ILE A 1005 -34.66 -16.11 50.51
N VAL A 1006 -33.53 -15.44 50.30
CA VAL A 1006 -32.20 -16.05 50.44
C VAL A 1006 -31.92 -16.39 51.90
N LYS A 1007 -32.24 -15.49 52.84
CA LYS A 1007 -32.13 -15.81 54.29
C LYS A 1007 -33.12 -16.88 54.74
N LEU A 1008 -34.32 -16.93 54.15
CA LEU A 1008 -35.29 -17.98 54.45
C LEU A 1008 -34.80 -19.34 53.95
N GLN A 1009 -34.16 -19.41 52.78
CA GLN A 1009 -33.51 -20.63 52.28
C GLN A 1009 -32.37 -21.12 53.19
N GLU A 1010 -31.71 -20.23 53.94
CA GLU A 1010 -30.70 -20.60 54.96
C GLU A 1010 -31.31 -21.08 56.29
N GLN A 1011 -32.52 -20.60 56.64
CA GLN A 1011 -33.16 -20.85 57.94
C GLN A 1011 -34.16 -22.01 57.94
N MET A 1012 -34.66 -22.42 56.76
CA MET A 1012 -35.67 -23.46 56.60
C MET A 1012 -35.45 -24.26 55.31
N SER A 1013 -36.00 -25.49 55.26
CA SER A 1013 -35.88 -26.33 54.06
C SER A 1013 -36.60 -25.70 52.87
N LEU A 1014 -36.10 -25.94 51.65
CA LEU A 1014 -36.69 -25.47 50.39
C LEU A 1014 -38.21 -25.77 50.30
N ASP A 1015 -38.64 -26.94 50.77
CA ASP A 1015 -40.06 -27.32 50.79
C ASP A 1015 -40.93 -26.39 51.65
N LYS A 1016 -40.40 -25.91 52.79
CA LYS A 1016 -41.12 -24.97 53.66
C LYS A 1016 -41.14 -23.56 53.09
N VAL A 1017 -40.07 -23.12 52.43
CA VAL A 1017 -40.05 -21.84 51.71
C VAL A 1017 -41.06 -21.86 50.56
N LYS A 1018 -41.17 -23.00 49.86
CA LYS A 1018 -42.17 -23.24 48.81
C LYS A 1018 -43.60 -23.19 49.36
N GLU A 1019 -43.87 -23.77 50.52
CA GLU A 1019 -45.19 -23.71 51.17
C GLU A 1019 -45.59 -22.25 51.51
N HIS A 1020 -44.69 -21.48 52.14
CA HIS A 1020 -44.94 -20.07 52.44
C HIS A 1020 -45.15 -19.20 51.19
N LEU A 1021 -44.39 -19.47 50.12
CA LEU A 1021 -44.55 -18.75 48.86
C LEU A 1021 -45.89 -19.11 48.19
N LYS A 1022 -46.32 -20.38 48.28
CA LYS A 1022 -47.61 -20.85 47.73
C LYS A 1022 -48.79 -20.15 48.38
N ASP A 1023 -48.77 -19.91 49.69
CA ASP A 1023 -49.83 -19.15 50.37
C ASP A 1023 -49.96 -17.72 49.80
N ILE A 1024 -48.83 -17.04 49.56
CA ILE A 1024 -48.80 -15.71 48.94
C ILE A 1024 -49.30 -15.77 47.49
N ILE A 1025 -48.89 -16.79 46.74
CA ILE A 1025 -49.31 -17.00 45.35
C ILE A 1025 -50.82 -17.28 45.27
N ASP A 1026 -51.38 -18.11 46.15
CA ASP A 1026 -52.82 -18.44 46.16
C ASP A 1026 -53.67 -17.18 46.41
N GLU A 1027 -53.25 -16.30 47.33
CA GLU A 1027 -53.95 -15.04 47.59
C GLU A 1027 -53.94 -14.10 46.36
N VAL A 1028 -52.78 -13.88 45.74
CA VAL A 1028 -52.65 -12.90 44.64
C VAL A 1028 -53.09 -13.46 43.28
N SER A 1029 -53.03 -14.78 43.07
CA SER A 1029 -53.54 -15.41 41.85
C SER A 1029 -55.07 -15.38 41.79
N ALA A 1030 -55.76 -15.59 42.91
CA ALA A 1030 -57.21 -15.42 43.00
C ALA A 1030 -57.65 -13.98 42.66
N GLN A 1031 -56.86 -12.97 43.08
CA GLN A 1031 -57.07 -11.56 42.70
C GLN A 1031 -56.87 -11.34 41.20
N SER A 1032 -55.91 -12.05 40.59
CA SER A 1032 -55.62 -11.96 39.16
C SER A 1032 -56.74 -12.59 38.31
N GLU A 1033 -57.32 -13.72 38.76
CA GLU A 1033 -58.47 -14.35 38.09
C GLU A 1033 -59.75 -13.51 38.18
N ALA A 1034 -59.93 -12.77 39.28
CA ALA A 1034 -61.12 -11.93 39.48
C ALA A 1034 -61.16 -10.69 38.57
N LYS A 1035 -60.06 -10.35 37.88
CA LYS A 1035 -59.99 -9.23 36.94
C LYS A 1035 -60.59 -9.60 35.58
N GLU A 1036 -61.20 -8.60 34.93
CA GLU A 1036 -61.72 -8.74 33.56
C GLU A 1036 -60.57 -9.06 32.58
N GLN A 1037 -60.79 -10.06 31.72
CA GLN A 1037 -59.82 -10.47 30.69
C GLN A 1037 -60.10 -9.76 29.36
N PRO A 1038 -59.07 -9.31 28.61
CA PRO A 1038 -57.64 -9.34 28.94
C PRO A 1038 -57.25 -8.27 29.99
N ILE A 1039 -56.40 -8.64 30.96
CA ILE A 1039 -55.94 -7.75 32.04
C ILE A 1039 -55.04 -6.63 31.52
N ASP A 1040 -55.32 -5.37 31.87
CA ASP A 1040 -54.35 -4.28 31.68
C ASP A 1040 -53.32 -4.26 32.82
N LEU A 1041 -52.10 -4.74 32.53
CA LEU A 1041 -51.02 -4.87 33.50
C LEU A 1041 -50.61 -3.51 34.09
N GLN A 1042 -50.61 -3.43 35.42
CA GLN A 1042 -50.19 -2.24 36.14
C GLN A 1042 -48.71 -2.29 36.52
N ARG A 1043 -48.07 -1.13 36.65
CA ARG A 1043 -46.68 -1.02 37.11
C ARG A 1043 -46.59 -1.36 38.60
N GLY A 1044 -45.71 -2.29 38.96
CA GLY A 1044 -45.35 -2.60 40.35
C GLY A 1044 -44.11 -1.83 40.83
N PHE A 1045 -43.65 -2.13 42.04
CA PHE A 1045 -42.42 -1.51 42.59
C PHE A 1045 -41.15 -1.93 41.83
N ALA A 1046 -41.11 -3.18 41.38
CA ALA A 1046 -39.97 -3.79 40.71
C ALA A 1046 -40.31 -4.29 39.30
N VAL A 1047 -41.55 -4.12 38.84
CA VAL A 1047 -42.03 -4.66 37.57
C VAL A 1047 -42.62 -3.56 36.70
N ILE A 1048 -42.18 -3.50 35.44
CA ILE A 1048 -42.59 -2.53 34.43
C ILE A 1048 -43.16 -3.31 33.24
N PRO A 1049 -44.48 -3.26 32.99
CA PRO A 1049 -45.09 -3.88 31.82
C PRO A 1049 -44.56 -3.29 30.51
N LEU A 1050 -44.27 -4.15 29.54
CA LEU A 1050 -43.84 -3.75 28.20
C LEU A 1050 -45.06 -3.43 27.35
N LYS A 1051 -45.45 -2.14 27.32
CA LYS A 1051 -46.62 -1.68 26.58
C LYS A 1051 -46.48 -1.95 25.07
N GLY A 1052 -47.56 -2.37 24.44
CA GLY A 1052 -47.63 -2.67 23.00
C GLY A 1052 -47.16 -4.08 22.61
N ILE A 1053 -46.65 -4.86 23.57
CA ILE A 1053 -46.22 -6.25 23.35
C ILE A 1053 -47.29 -7.20 23.88
N SER A 1054 -47.83 -8.05 23.00
CA SER A 1054 -48.93 -8.98 23.31
C SER A 1054 -48.63 -10.44 22.97
N VAL A 1055 -47.34 -10.75 22.74
CA VAL A 1055 -46.84 -12.08 22.36
C VAL A 1055 -45.71 -12.45 23.32
N PRO A 1056 -45.71 -13.64 23.95
CA PRO A 1056 -44.69 -14.05 24.90
C PRO A 1056 -43.48 -14.67 24.18
N PHE A 1057 -42.74 -13.86 23.41
CA PHE A 1057 -41.65 -14.39 22.58
C PHE A 1057 -40.43 -14.87 23.39
N HIS A 1058 -39.72 -15.84 22.81
CA HIS A 1058 -38.66 -16.67 23.44
C HIS A 1058 -39.12 -17.58 24.57
N SER A 1059 -40.42 -17.64 24.86
CA SER A 1059 -40.97 -18.64 25.77
C SER A 1059 -41.25 -19.97 25.06
N SER A 1060 -41.43 -21.03 25.84
CA SER A 1060 -41.85 -22.36 25.35
C SER A 1060 -43.17 -22.35 24.58
N TYR A 1061 -44.02 -21.32 24.76
CA TYR A 1061 -45.29 -21.16 24.04
C TYR A 1061 -45.13 -21.18 22.52
N LEU A 1062 -44.09 -20.53 22.00
CA LEU A 1062 -43.85 -20.44 20.56
C LEU A 1062 -43.11 -21.65 19.99
N MET A 1063 -42.77 -22.66 20.82
CA MET A 1063 -42.04 -23.85 20.38
C MET A 1063 -42.80 -24.61 19.27
N SER A 1064 -44.13 -24.62 19.33
CA SER A 1064 -44.99 -25.26 18.32
C SER A 1064 -44.82 -24.67 16.92
N GLY A 1065 -44.53 -23.36 16.81
CA GLY A 1065 -44.33 -22.66 15.53
C GLY A 1065 -42.92 -22.76 14.97
N VAL A 1066 -41.94 -23.30 15.72
CA VAL A 1066 -40.53 -23.35 15.31
C VAL A 1066 -40.32 -24.22 14.08
N GLN A 1067 -41.03 -25.36 13.96
CA GLN A 1067 -40.84 -26.27 12.82
C GLN A 1067 -41.20 -25.62 11.47
N ALA A 1068 -42.30 -24.87 11.41
CA ALA A 1068 -42.69 -24.13 10.21
C ALA A 1068 -41.65 -23.06 9.85
N PHE A 1069 -41.21 -22.28 10.83
CA PHE A 1069 -40.22 -21.23 10.60
C PHE A 1069 -38.85 -21.81 10.19
N GLN A 1070 -38.43 -22.93 10.77
CA GLN A 1070 -37.19 -23.62 10.42
C GLN A 1070 -37.14 -24.07 8.96
N LYS A 1071 -38.28 -24.45 8.36
CA LYS A 1071 -38.36 -24.85 6.94
C LYS A 1071 -38.06 -23.68 5.99
N ILE A 1072 -38.24 -22.44 6.43
CA ILE A 1072 -38.07 -21.22 5.63
C ILE A 1072 -36.62 -20.70 5.71
N LEU A 1073 -35.89 -21.03 6.78
CA LEU A 1073 -34.49 -20.63 7.03
C LEU A 1073 -33.46 -21.50 6.29
N ILE A 1074 -33.40 -21.53 4.95
CA ILE A 1074 -32.39 -22.37 4.26
C ILE A 1074 -31.87 -21.79 2.92
N PRO A 1075 -30.70 -21.13 2.94
CA PRO A 1075 -29.71 -21.28 1.88
C PRO A 1075 -28.41 -21.91 2.43
N LYS A 1076 -28.10 -23.14 2.00
CA LYS A 1076 -26.90 -23.87 2.46
C LYS A 1076 -25.57 -23.31 1.93
N SER A 1077 -25.57 -22.72 0.73
CA SER A 1077 -24.36 -22.31 0.02
C SER A 1077 -23.79 -20.95 0.45
N SER A 1078 -24.56 -20.13 1.18
CA SER A 1078 -24.13 -18.80 1.62
C SER A 1078 -23.40 -18.77 2.96
N VAL A 1079 -23.34 -19.89 3.68
CA VAL A 1079 -22.73 -19.96 5.02
C VAL A 1079 -21.20 -20.04 4.88
N LYS A 1080 -20.50 -19.06 5.46
CA LYS A 1080 -19.03 -19.03 5.56
C LYS A 1080 -18.59 -19.30 7.01
N PRO A 1081 -18.22 -20.54 7.37
CA PRO A 1081 -17.92 -20.89 8.76
C PRO A 1081 -16.81 -20.04 9.41
N ASN A 1082 -15.80 -19.61 8.64
CA ASN A 1082 -14.70 -18.79 9.12
C ASN A 1082 -15.13 -17.43 9.70
N ASP A 1083 -16.29 -16.92 9.27
CA ASP A 1083 -16.84 -15.66 9.77
C ASP A 1083 -17.76 -15.87 10.99
N LEU A 1084 -18.07 -17.13 11.34
CA LEU A 1084 -18.93 -17.50 12.47
C LEU A 1084 -18.14 -18.05 13.65
N ILE A 1085 -17.21 -18.96 13.38
CA ILE A 1085 -16.49 -19.72 14.41
C ILE A 1085 -15.70 -18.77 15.30
N GLY A 1086 -15.96 -18.80 16.61
CA GLY A 1086 -15.33 -17.93 17.61
C GLY A 1086 -15.77 -16.46 17.58
N LYS A 1087 -16.51 -16.02 16.56
CA LYS A 1087 -16.93 -14.61 16.38
C LYS A 1087 -18.39 -14.38 16.72
N TYR A 1088 -19.28 -15.27 16.26
CA TYR A 1088 -20.72 -15.17 16.49
C TYR A 1088 -21.08 -15.67 17.90
N ILE A 1089 -21.82 -14.90 18.67
CA ILE A 1089 -22.41 -15.33 19.95
C ILE A 1089 -23.93 -15.42 19.79
N PRO A 1090 -24.51 -16.65 19.74
CA PRO A 1090 -25.96 -16.83 19.66
C PRO A 1090 -26.67 -16.52 20.98
N ASN A 1091 -27.92 -16.08 20.92
CA ASN A 1091 -28.73 -15.89 22.13
C ASN A 1091 -29.08 -17.21 22.83
N LEU A 1092 -29.21 -18.31 22.07
CA LEU A 1092 -29.65 -19.61 22.60
C LEU A 1092 -28.64 -20.21 23.60
N THR A 1093 -27.35 -20.20 23.25
CA THR A 1093 -26.28 -20.83 24.05
C THR A 1093 -25.39 -19.83 24.77
N ALA A 1094 -25.40 -18.55 24.38
CA ALA A 1094 -24.58 -17.48 24.93
C ALA A 1094 -23.05 -17.79 24.99
N LYS A 1095 -22.60 -18.68 24.09
CA LYS A 1095 -21.18 -19.05 23.93
C LYS A 1095 -20.76 -18.82 22.47
N PRO A 1096 -19.50 -18.40 22.23
CA PRO A 1096 -18.99 -18.26 20.87
C PRO A 1096 -19.27 -19.52 20.05
N PHE A 1097 -19.83 -19.34 18.86
CA PHE A 1097 -20.23 -20.41 17.97
C PHE A 1097 -19.03 -21.27 17.60
N GLN A 1098 -19.19 -22.58 17.67
CA GLN A 1098 -18.17 -23.57 17.33
C GLN A 1098 -18.83 -24.75 16.60
N ILE A 1099 -18.06 -25.42 15.75
CA ILE A 1099 -18.47 -26.66 15.09
C ILE A 1099 -17.77 -27.83 15.77
N THR A 1100 -18.07 -28.04 17.06
CA THR A 1100 -17.56 -29.16 17.86
C THR A 1100 -18.70 -29.98 18.43
N LYS A 1101 -18.43 -31.23 18.81
CA LYS A 1101 -19.45 -32.13 19.34
C LYS A 1101 -20.08 -31.58 20.61
N GLU A 1102 -19.27 -31.02 21.51
CA GLU A 1102 -19.70 -30.45 22.78
C GLU A 1102 -20.69 -29.29 22.57
N TYR A 1103 -20.44 -28.46 21.55
CA TYR A 1103 -21.34 -27.34 21.22
C TYR A 1103 -22.70 -27.86 20.73
N PHE A 1104 -22.71 -28.92 19.91
CA PHE A 1104 -23.95 -29.54 19.43
C PHE A 1104 -24.72 -30.25 20.56
N GLU A 1105 -24.03 -30.90 21.50
CA GLU A 1105 -24.64 -31.52 22.68
C GLU A 1105 -25.37 -30.47 23.53
N GLU A 1106 -24.73 -29.33 23.81
CA GLU A 1106 -25.33 -28.23 24.56
C GLU A 1106 -26.58 -27.64 23.87
N VAL A 1107 -26.52 -27.43 22.55
CA VAL A 1107 -27.69 -26.98 21.77
C VAL A 1107 -28.83 -28.00 21.86
N TYR A 1108 -28.52 -29.30 21.78
CA TYR A 1108 -29.52 -30.36 21.91
C TYR A 1108 -30.11 -30.42 23.32
N GLU A 1109 -29.31 -30.22 24.37
CA GLU A 1109 -29.80 -30.20 25.74
C GLU A 1109 -30.85 -29.12 25.98
N LEU A 1110 -30.66 -27.93 25.38
CA LEU A 1110 -31.56 -26.79 25.48
C LEU A 1110 -32.81 -26.88 24.57
N THR A 1111 -32.69 -27.50 23.40
CA THR A 1111 -33.76 -27.44 22.36
C THR A 1111 -34.44 -28.77 22.07
N LYS A 1112 -33.80 -29.90 22.38
CA LYS A 1112 -34.24 -31.25 22.00
C LYS A 1112 -34.45 -31.43 20.49
N SER A 1113 -33.67 -30.73 19.65
CA SER A 1113 -33.76 -30.77 18.19
C SER A 1113 -33.38 -32.13 17.58
N ASP A 1114 -34.29 -32.74 16.81
CA ASP A 1114 -34.06 -34.01 16.11
C ASP A 1114 -32.94 -33.95 15.07
N LYS A 1115 -32.77 -32.82 14.37
CA LYS A 1115 -31.69 -32.65 13.37
C LYS A 1115 -30.32 -32.64 14.02
N ILE A 1116 -30.18 -31.97 15.16
CA ILE A 1116 -28.92 -31.91 15.92
C ILE A 1116 -28.61 -33.29 16.48
N LYS A 1117 -29.61 -33.98 17.04
CA LYS A 1117 -29.47 -35.36 17.53
C LYS A 1117 -28.98 -36.32 16.44
N SER A 1118 -29.57 -36.25 15.24
CA SER A 1118 -29.17 -37.09 14.11
C SER A 1118 -27.71 -36.87 13.69
N ILE A 1119 -27.19 -35.64 13.82
CA ILE A 1119 -25.77 -35.33 13.57
C ILE A 1119 -24.90 -35.86 14.70
N LEU A 1120 -25.29 -35.67 15.96
CA LEU A 1120 -24.57 -36.17 17.13
C LEU A 1120 -24.44 -37.70 17.13
N ASP A 1121 -25.52 -38.41 16.80
CA ASP A 1121 -25.55 -39.87 16.69
C ASP A 1121 -24.60 -40.39 15.58
N ASN A 1122 -24.29 -39.55 14.58
CA ASN A 1122 -23.45 -39.88 13.43
C ASN A 1122 -22.18 -39.00 13.33
N TRP A 1123 -21.69 -38.43 14.43
CA TRP A 1123 -20.61 -37.43 14.43
C TRP A 1123 -19.34 -37.90 13.70
N GLU A 1124 -18.96 -39.17 13.87
CA GLU A 1124 -17.76 -39.76 13.23
C GLU A 1124 -17.79 -39.72 11.69
N SER A 1125 -18.98 -39.65 11.08
CA SER A 1125 -19.11 -39.53 9.62
C SER A 1125 -18.73 -38.15 9.09
N TYR A 1126 -18.86 -37.11 9.92
CA TYR A 1126 -18.53 -35.72 9.57
C TYR A 1126 -17.08 -35.37 9.89
N GLU A 1127 -16.46 -36.01 10.88
CA GLU A 1127 -15.05 -35.79 11.23
C GLU A 1127 -14.08 -36.35 10.16
N LYS A 1128 -14.53 -37.34 9.38
CA LYS A 1128 -13.75 -37.96 8.29
C LYS A 1128 -13.97 -37.33 6.91
N ALA A 1129 -14.97 -36.46 6.76
CA ALA A 1129 -15.36 -35.80 5.51
C ALA A 1129 -14.75 -34.41 5.43
#